data_AF-A0A8J9Z4G0-F1
#
_entry.id   AF-A0A8J9Z4G0-F1
#
_cell.length_a   1.000
_cell.length_b   1.000
_cell.length_c   1.000
_cell.angle_alpha   90.00
_cell.angle_beta   90.00
_cell.angle_gamma   90.00
#
_symmetry.space_group_name_H-M   'P 1'
#
loop_
_entity.id
_entity.type
_entity.pdbx_description
1 polymer ?
#
loop_
_entity_poly.entity_id
_entity_poly.type
_entity_poly.pdbx_seq_one_letter_code
_entity_poly.pdbx_strand_id
1 'polypeptide(L)'
;MWLIPTILAVLCVASVRASVGLAADEPAPPVGHFVVNKRPLIGTSEPCLLLDMSATFHIGYIRTDNTAAIVSFALPDDTMVSGDCSHRHAKLNLRFGLGWDGTFELDLAFEKNLVPTHFSLSGATMYYKLVPDMFPEAKYANARVKATMSNEQYFYTSSNAFAPHSYLCDKPQTFHFSDPDRPKSTRALSIHSVQVQPFYVPESGKFSPPETCPDDITTSPAPRTTPAPLNPIGHFSLTDTEGNPCFLLSVGVFFHVLYELKDNNTVAAEYTLPPNSTVGGGCGDAKATIALSFFQGFNLTATFKTKRNSSFELVAASVGYVREPKLFPYAKFPGEAVNEVQLDGPSLFVTDLGNSYLCKSIQFFDVGSTVKLYVTDLQVQPFAVKSTNFSEAFECAQDLPATMAPIQNATTIPAFNTTAATMMPIGNVTTILPTNATTATAVPIRNATTVRPSNTTMVPIKNATTIMTTPKPTAPPKEPPQGHFEVKDTKGHVCLLANMSLQFKVNYTKSDKKKHTGIFDLPQTAKATGFCGSDNSSLTLTFHDDAFNVTFDFVKDKAVKGKESRFNMSTIEILYTELPSIFPGTKSPDARRHVRSSTLNIFSADADKSYRCRADVYIAVTKDVSILASHVQLQPFGVKSGKFSSAEECSEDSGSNQVPVIIGVVVGVFVVAVFVVYIVVNKRKVKDQMLRTLT
;
A
#
# COMPACT_ATOMS: atom_id res chain seq x y z
N MET A 1 41.13 -45.08 58.52
CA MET A 1 40.63 -43.69 58.48
C MET A 1 39.23 -43.73 57.89
N TRP A 2 38.14 -43.58 58.65
CA TRP A 2 37.62 -42.39 59.37
C TRP A 2 36.78 -41.42 58.48
N LEU A 3 35.47 -41.40 58.76
CA LEU A 3 34.53 -40.24 58.77
C LEU A 3 34.12 -39.50 57.46
N ILE A 4 32.93 -39.82 56.91
CA ILE A 4 31.60 -39.15 57.13
C ILE A 4 31.63 -37.72 57.77
N PRO A 5 30.81 -36.69 57.38
CA PRO A 5 30.20 -36.29 56.09
C PRO A 5 30.12 -34.73 55.90
N THR A 6 29.14 -34.22 55.13
CA THR A 6 28.47 -32.89 55.24
C THR A 6 29.29 -31.60 55.47
N ILE A 7 29.84 -30.97 54.41
CA ILE A 7 29.88 -29.48 54.27
C ILE A 7 29.76 -29.08 52.79
N LEU A 8 28.53 -28.85 52.29
CA LEU A 8 28.27 -27.78 51.30
C LEU A 8 26.79 -27.35 51.25
N ALA A 9 26.11 -27.38 52.41
CA ALA A 9 24.77 -26.81 52.61
C ALA A 9 24.86 -25.42 53.29
N VAL A 10 25.88 -24.62 52.99
CA VAL A 10 26.07 -23.26 53.51
C VAL A 10 26.70 -22.37 52.42
N LEU A 11 25.90 -21.97 51.41
CA LEU A 11 26.19 -20.82 50.53
C LEU A 11 25.01 -20.35 49.65
N CYS A 12 23.81 -20.91 49.80
CA CYS A 12 22.61 -20.52 49.03
C CYS A 12 21.53 -19.80 49.87
N VAL A 13 21.93 -19.08 50.93
CA VAL A 13 21.05 -18.12 51.63
C VAL A 13 21.85 -16.84 51.94
N ALA A 14 22.01 -15.96 50.94
CA ALA A 14 22.22 -14.51 51.11
C ALA A 14 22.45 -13.80 49.76
N SER A 15 21.38 -13.55 48.98
CA SER A 15 21.21 -12.32 48.15
C SER A 15 19.90 -12.34 47.34
N VAL A 16 18.75 -12.41 48.02
CA VAL A 16 17.57 -11.71 47.49
C VAL A 16 17.77 -10.24 47.83
N ARG A 17 18.54 -9.53 47.00
CA ARG A 17 18.70 -8.09 47.09
C ARG A 17 17.90 -7.47 45.97
N ALA A 18 16.92 -6.64 46.33
CA ALA A 18 16.05 -5.99 45.37
C ALA A 18 16.86 -5.11 44.41
N SER A 19 17.02 -5.56 43.17
CA SER A 19 17.30 -4.69 42.04
C SER A 19 15.99 -4.02 41.65
N VAL A 20 15.86 -2.74 41.99
CA VAL A 20 14.90 -1.85 41.34
C VAL A 20 15.33 -1.77 39.88
N GLY A 21 14.68 -2.57 39.03
CA GLY A 21 14.84 -2.48 37.59
C GLY A 21 14.21 -1.17 37.13
N LEU A 22 15.06 -0.23 36.69
CA LEU A 22 14.62 0.79 35.74
C LEU A 22 14.03 0.06 34.54
N ALA A 23 12.82 0.44 34.13
CA ALA A 23 12.12 -0.20 33.04
C ALA A 23 12.97 -0.16 31.77
N ALA A 24 13.45 -1.33 31.35
CA ALA A 24 13.69 -1.56 29.94
C ALA A 24 12.32 -1.55 29.27
N ASP A 25 12.17 -0.77 28.21
CA ASP A 25 10.91 -0.66 27.48
C ASP A 25 10.61 -2.03 26.85
N GLU A 26 9.64 -2.75 27.43
CA GLU A 26 9.29 -4.09 26.99
C GLU A 26 8.56 -3.96 25.64
N PRO A 27 9.02 -4.61 24.56
CA PRO A 27 8.45 -4.40 23.24
C PRO A 27 6.95 -4.73 23.25
N ALA A 28 6.15 -3.80 22.71
CA ALA A 28 4.70 -3.94 22.70
C ALA A 28 4.27 -5.28 22.10
N PRO A 29 3.25 -5.96 22.66
CA PRO A 29 2.82 -7.27 22.19
C PRO A 29 2.31 -7.20 20.74
N PRO A 30 2.33 -8.33 20.00
CA PRO A 30 1.88 -8.36 18.60
C PRO A 30 0.42 -7.90 18.46
N VAL A 31 0.10 -7.37 17.27
CA VAL A 31 -1.27 -6.98 16.92
C VAL A 31 -2.03 -8.22 16.48
N GLY A 32 -3.09 -8.57 17.21
CA GLY A 32 -4.03 -9.61 16.79
C GLY A 32 -5.03 -9.06 15.78
N HIS A 33 -5.28 -9.81 14.70
CA HIS A 33 -6.18 -9.44 13.61
C HIS A 33 -7.48 -10.27 13.66
N PHE A 34 -8.63 -9.63 13.84
CA PHE A 34 -9.90 -10.31 14.13
C PHE A 34 -11.03 -9.86 13.19
N VAL A 35 -11.80 -10.84 12.69
CA VAL A 35 -12.91 -10.61 11.76
C VAL A 35 -14.17 -11.34 12.26
N VAL A 36 -15.28 -10.60 12.38
CA VAL A 36 -16.62 -11.17 12.60
C VAL A 36 -17.42 -11.06 11.31
N ASN A 37 -18.08 -12.15 10.94
CA ASN A 37 -18.95 -12.23 9.78
C ASN A 37 -20.44 -12.30 10.16
N LYS A 38 -21.32 -11.81 9.29
CA LYS A 38 -22.78 -11.98 9.42
C LYS A 38 -23.16 -13.45 9.28
N ARG A 39 -24.16 -13.90 10.03
CA ARG A 39 -24.78 -15.22 9.78
C ARG A 39 -25.51 -15.19 8.44
N PRO A 40 -25.16 -16.04 7.46
CA PRO A 40 -25.82 -16.02 6.16
C PRO A 40 -27.26 -16.54 6.29
N LEU A 41 -28.21 -15.78 5.74
CA LEU A 41 -29.61 -16.24 5.58
C LEU A 41 -29.74 -17.10 4.31
N ILE A 42 -29.15 -16.64 3.20
CA ILE A 42 -28.87 -17.38 1.96
C ILE A 42 -27.59 -16.77 1.37
N GLY A 43 -26.63 -17.57 0.89
CA GLY A 43 -25.42 -17.09 0.21
C GLY A 43 -24.15 -17.08 1.07
N THR A 44 -23.16 -16.29 0.64
CA THR A 44 -21.83 -16.21 1.23
C THR A 44 -21.78 -15.38 2.52
N SER A 45 -20.84 -15.73 3.39
CA SER A 45 -20.60 -15.07 4.68
C SER A 45 -19.85 -13.73 4.49
N GLU A 46 -20.51 -12.61 4.75
CA GLU A 46 -19.91 -11.25 4.64
C GLU A 46 -19.27 -10.78 5.96
N PRO A 47 -18.11 -10.09 5.93
CA PRO A 47 -17.56 -9.43 7.11
C PRO A 47 -18.46 -8.26 7.58
N CYS A 48 -18.47 -8.01 8.88
CA CYS A 48 -19.28 -6.96 9.48
C CYS A 48 -18.65 -6.28 10.70
N LEU A 49 -17.57 -6.81 11.23
CA LEU A 49 -16.71 -6.13 12.19
C LEU A 49 -15.27 -6.56 11.96
N LEU A 50 -14.37 -5.58 11.81
CA LEU A 50 -12.92 -5.75 11.81
C LEU A 50 -12.35 -5.16 13.11
N LEU A 51 -11.39 -5.85 13.72
CA LEU A 51 -10.65 -5.39 14.90
C LEU A 51 -9.20 -5.86 14.79
N ASP A 52 -8.28 -4.90 14.70
CA ASP A 52 -6.86 -5.10 14.89
C ASP A 52 -6.51 -4.54 16.27
N MET A 53 -5.86 -5.32 17.14
CA MET A 53 -5.61 -4.90 18.52
C MET A 53 -4.36 -5.56 19.11
N SER A 54 -3.44 -4.73 19.62
CA SER A 54 -2.38 -5.15 20.54
C SER A 54 -2.79 -4.79 21.97
N ALA A 55 -2.78 -5.75 22.89
CA ALA A 55 -3.22 -5.52 24.26
C ALA A 55 -2.56 -6.42 25.31
N THR A 56 -2.50 -5.95 26.55
CA THR A 56 -2.06 -6.66 27.76
C THR A 56 -3.18 -6.65 28.80
N PHE A 57 -3.55 -7.83 29.28
CA PHE A 57 -4.48 -8.01 30.39
C PHE A 57 -3.72 -7.92 31.73
N HIS A 58 -4.26 -7.20 32.70
CA HIS A 58 -3.72 -7.09 34.05
C HIS A 58 -4.75 -7.59 35.06
N ILE A 59 -4.54 -8.81 35.57
CA ILE A 59 -5.49 -9.53 36.41
C ILE A 59 -4.97 -9.60 37.85
N GLY A 60 -5.56 -8.77 38.70
CA GLY A 60 -5.34 -8.76 40.14
C GLY A 60 -6.16 -9.83 40.86
N TYR A 61 -5.56 -10.43 41.88
CA TYR A 61 -6.19 -11.44 42.74
C TYR A 61 -5.68 -11.33 44.19
N ILE A 62 -6.41 -11.98 45.10
CA ILE A 62 -6.03 -12.05 46.52
C ILE A 62 -5.33 -13.38 46.78
N ARG A 63 -4.15 -13.31 47.41
CA ARG A 63 -3.34 -14.45 47.83
C ARG A 63 -3.89 -15.12 49.08
N THR A 64 -3.49 -16.36 49.33
CA THR A 64 -3.86 -17.14 50.53
C THR A 64 -3.51 -16.45 51.85
N ASP A 65 -2.47 -15.61 51.88
CA ASP A 65 -2.06 -14.77 53.02
C ASP A 65 -2.88 -13.47 53.19
N ASN A 66 -3.86 -13.22 52.30
CA ASN A 66 -4.66 -12.00 52.16
C ASN A 66 -3.94 -10.77 51.55
N THR A 67 -2.73 -10.92 51.03
CA THR A 67 -2.09 -9.87 50.23
C THR A 67 -2.66 -9.83 48.80
N ALA A 68 -2.43 -8.74 48.08
CA ALA A 68 -2.83 -8.61 46.68
C ALA A 68 -1.65 -8.96 45.75
N ALA A 69 -1.97 -9.57 44.62
CA ALA A 69 -1.05 -9.89 43.54
C ALA A 69 -1.67 -9.51 42.19
N ILE A 70 -0.84 -9.29 41.16
CA ILE A 70 -1.27 -9.03 39.78
C ILE A 70 -0.48 -9.96 38.87
N VAL A 71 -1.15 -10.57 37.90
CA VAL A 71 -0.54 -11.29 36.78
C VAL A 71 -0.90 -10.57 35.49
N SER A 72 0.10 -10.33 34.64
CA SER A 72 -0.05 -9.67 33.35
C SER A 72 0.22 -10.65 32.22
N PHE A 73 -0.57 -10.61 31.16
CA PHE A 73 -0.33 -11.41 29.94
C PHE A 73 -0.82 -10.68 28.69
N ALA A 74 -0.08 -10.82 27.59
CA ALA A 74 -0.48 -10.29 26.29
C ALA A 74 -1.71 -11.03 25.72
N LEU A 75 -2.40 -10.40 24.78
CA LEU A 75 -3.39 -11.05 23.93
C LEU A 75 -2.70 -12.14 23.06
N PRO A 76 -3.08 -13.42 23.16
CA PRO A 76 -2.40 -14.49 22.42
C PRO A 76 -2.74 -14.52 20.92
N ASP A 77 -1.78 -14.94 20.09
CA ASP A 77 -1.96 -15.15 18.64
C ASP A 77 -2.97 -16.26 18.32
N ASP A 78 -3.22 -17.20 19.23
CA ASP A 78 -4.21 -18.29 19.08
C ASP A 78 -5.63 -17.92 19.53
N THR A 79 -5.87 -16.62 19.79
CA THR A 79 -7.18 -16.11 20.19
C THR A 79 -8.25 -16.40 19.14
N MET A 80 -9.29 -17.13 19.55
CA MET A 80 -10.47 -17.37 18.72
C MET A 80 -11.41 -16.17 18.80
N VAL A 81 -11.86 -15.68 17.65
CA VAL A 81 -12.91 -14.65 17.55
C VAL A 81 -14.26 -15.26 17.21
N SER A 82 -15.32 -14.78 17.88
CA SER A 82 -16.71 -14.99 17.48
C SER A 82 -17.51 -13.69 17.63
N GLY A 83 -18.75 -13.64 17.14
CA GLY A 83 -19.57 -12.45 17.23
C GLY A 83 -20.81 -12.46 16.36
N ASP A 84 -21.53 -11.34 16.35
CA ASP A 84 -22.67 -11.08 15.48
C ASP A 84 -22.88 -9.58 15.24
N CYS A 85 -23.41 -9.21 14.08
CA CYS A 85 -23.69 -7.82 13.71
C CYS A 85 -25.13 -7.66 13.25
N SER A 86 -25.74 -6.54 13.65
CA SER A 86 -27.04 -6.05 13.21
C SER A 86 -26.91 -4.61 12.68
N HIS A 87 -28.01 -3.97 12.29
CA HIS A 87 -27.98 -2.58 11.84
C HIS A 87 -27.70 -1.53 12.95
N ARG A 88 -27.74 -1.92 14.23
CA ARG A 88 -27.56 -1.00 15.38
C ARG A 88 -26.61 -1.50 16.46
N HIS A 89 -26.51 -2.81 16.67
CA HIS A 89 -25.61 -3.43 17.63
C HIS A 89 -24.67 -4.41 16.93
N ALA A 90 -23.39 -4.41 17.28
CA ALA A 90 -22.43 -5.41 16.84
C ALA A 90 -21.64 -5.91 18.06
N LYS A 91 -21.29 -7.19 18.08
CA LYS A 91 -20.57 -7.83 19.17
C LYS A 91 -19.39 -8.60 18.62
N LEU A 92 -18.28 -8.51 19.33
CA LEU A 92 -17.09 -9.32 19.15
C LEU A 92 -16.73 -9.97 20.49
N ASN A 93 -16.36 -11.24 20.44
CA ASN A 93 -16.03 -12.08 21.58
C ASN A 93 -14.67 -12.72 21.28
N LEU A 94 -13.65 -12.34 22.05
CA LEU A 94 -12.31 -12.94 21.98
C LEU A 94 -12.19 -14.02 23.04
N ARG A 95 -11.74 -15.22 22.68
CA ARG A 95 -11.63 -16.35 23.59
C ARG A 95 -10.33 -17.12 23.40
N PHE A 96 -9.60 -17.33 24.49
CA PHE A 96 -8.32 -18.06 24.51
C PHE A 96 -8.14 -18.87 25.80
N GLY A 97 -7.17 -19.78 25.78
CA GLY A 97 -6.86 -20.65 26.92
C GLY A 97 -5.94 -19.97 27.94
N LEU A 98 -6.09 -20.32 29.23
CA LEU A 98 -5.18 -19.94 30.32
C LEU A 98 -4.52 -21.17 30.98
N GLY A 99 -4.47 -22.29 30.28
CA GLY A 99 -4.07 -23.60 30.81
C GLY A 99 -5.02 -24.70 30.36
N TRP A 100 -4.94 -25.87 31.00
CA TRP A 100 -5.62 -27.08 30.52
C TRP A 100 -7.15 -27.07 30.74
N ASP A 101 -7.65 -26.24 31.65
CA ASP A 101 -9.09 -26.11 31.97
C ASP A 101 -9.57 -24.66 32.16
N GLY A 102 -8.70 -23.69 31.86
CA GLY A 102 -8.93 -22.26 32.02
C GLY A 102 -9.27 -21.59 30.69
N THR A 103 -10.37 -20.84 30.66
CA THR A 103 -10.74 -20.02 29.51
C THR A 103 -10.82 -18.55 29.92
N PHE A 104 -10.20 -17.68 29.13
CA PHE A 104 -10.43 -16.25 29.16
C PHE A 104 -11.38 -15.86 28.02
N GLU A 105 -12.22 -14.87 28.26
CA GLU A 105 -13.24 -14.40 27.32
C GLU A 105 -13.41 -12.89 27.49
N LEU A 106 -13.34 -12.12 26.39
CA LEU A 106 -13.58 -10.68 26.33
C LEU A 106 -14.70 -10.38 25.34
N ASP A 107 -15.86 -9.96 25.85
CA ASP A 107 -16.95 -9.39 25.07
C ASP A 107 -16.73 -7.89 24.87
N LEU A 108 -16.76 -7.44 23.61
CA LEU A 108 -16.86 -6.04 23.21
C LEU A 108 -18.19 -5.81 22.48
N ALA A 109 -18.98 -4.84 22.94
CA ALA A 109 -20.28 -4.50 22.37
C ALA A 109 -20.26 -3.07 21.80
N PHE A 110 -20.60 -2.94 20.52
CA PHE A 110 -20.63 -1.67 19.78
C PHE A 110 -22.06 -1.28 19.45
N GLU A 111 -22.35 0.02 19.48
CA GLU A 111 -23.64 0.59 19.10
C GLU A 111 -23.49 1.67 18.03
N LYS A 112 -24.52 1.82 17.19
CA LYS A 112 -24.60 2.85 16.14
C LYS A 112 -25.81 3.76 16.32
N ASN A 113 -25.55 5.05 16.47
CA ASN A 113 -26.57 6.09 16.50
C ASN A 113 -27.12 6.39 15.10
N LEU A 114 -28.40 6.76 15.00
CA LEU A 114 -29.03 7.04 13.70
C LEU A 114 -28.87 8.49 13.22
N VAL A 115 -28.68 9.44 14.13
CA VAL A 115 -28.52 10.86 13.83
C VAL A 115 -27.62 11.51 14.90
N PRO A 116 -26.40 11.96 14.56
CA PRO A 116 -25.64 11.59 13.37
C PRO A 116 -25.16 10.13 13.45
N THR A 117 -24.70 9.59 12.32
CA THR A 117 -24.16 8.23 12.25
C THR A 117 -22.77 8.16 12.87
N HIS A 118 -22.74 7.83 14.15
CA HIS A 118 -21.53 7.54 14.91
C HIS A 118 -21.61 6.10 15.43
N PHE A 119 -20.48 5.40 15.53
CA PHE A 119 -20.38 4.21 16.38
C PHE A 119 -19.51 4.48 17.60
N SER A 120 -19.74 3.71 18.66
CA SER A 120 -18.90 3.67 19.85
C SER A 120 -18.93 2.28 20.51
N LEU A 121 -17.91 2.00 21.32
CA LEU A 121 -17.93 0.89 22.28
C LEU A 121 -18.92 1.25 23.40
N SER A 122 -20.03 0.51 23.44
CA SER A 122 -21.13 0.66 24.39
C SER A 122 -20.92 -0.11 25.70
N GLY A 123 -20.02 -1.10 25.70
CA GLY A 123 -19.67 -1.87 26.88
C GLY A 123 -18.64 -2.96 26.58
N ALA A 124 -17.86 -3.30 27.60
CA ALA A 124 -16.93 -4.42 27.57
C ALA A 124 -17.09 -5.29 28.82
N THR A 125 -16.99 -6.61 28.68
CA THR A 125 -17.07 -7.57 29.78
C THR A 125 -15.98 -8.62 29.64
N MET A 126 -15.20 -8.83 30.71
CA MET A 126 -14.25 -9.94 30.81
C MET A 126 -14.83 -11.07 31.68
N TYR A 127 -14.64 -12.31 31.22
CA TYR A 127 -14.85 -13.52 32.01
C TYR A 127 -13.56 -14.32 32.06
N TYR A 128 -13.18 -14.77 33.26
CA TYR A 128 -11.99 -15.59 33.43
C TYR A 128 -12.10 -16.51 34.65
N LYS A 129 -11.22 -17.50 34.70
CA LYS A 129 -11.10 -18.45 35.80
C LYS A 129 -9.72 -18.31 36.45
N LEU A 130 -9.68 -18.20 37.78
CA LEU A 130 -8.42 -18.17 38.55
C LEU A 130 -7.80 -19.58 38.63
N VAL A 131 -7.28 -20.08 37.51
CA VAL A 131 -6.64 -21.41 37.44
C VAL A 131 -5.30 -21.45 38.18
N PRO A 132 -4.99 -22.53 38.93
CA PRO A 132 -3.75 -22.60 39.72
C PRO A 132 -2.45 -22.39 38.92
N ASP A 133 -2.38 -22.85 37.67
CA ASP A 133 -1.17 -22.75 36.84
C ASP A 133 -0.73 -21.28 36.60
N MET A 134 -1.71 -20.38 36.45
CA MET A 134 -1.50 -18.93 36.26
C MET A 134 -1.57 -18.14 37.57
N PHE A 135 -2.33 -18.64 38.55
CA PHE A 135 -2.64 -17.95 39.80
C PHE A 135 -2.36 -18.88 41.01
N PRO A 136 -1.12 -19.35 41.21
CA PRO A 136 -0.80 -20.46 42.12
C PRO A 136 -1.11 -20.17 43.59
N GLU A 137 -1.08 -18.90 43.98
CA GLU A 137 -1.32 -18.46 45.35
C GLU A 137 -2.76 -17.97 45.57
N ALA A 138 -3.67 -18.10 44.59
CA ALA A 138 -5.01 -17.54 44.65
C ALA A 138 -5.85 -18.14 45.79
N LYS A 139 -6.28 -17.28 46.73
CA LYS A 139 -7.15 -17.62 47.86
C LYS A 139 -8.47 -18.28 47.42
N TYR A 140 -8.95 -17.92 46.24
CA TYR A 140 -10.16 -18.44 45.61
C TYR A 140 -9.81 -19.15 44.29
N ALA A 141 -8.91 -20.13 44.36
CA ALA A 141 -8.55 -20.96 43.21
C ALA A 141 -9.79 -21.54 42.51
N ASN A 142 -9.73 -21.64 41.18
CA ASN A 142 -10.82 -22.04 40.28
C ASN A 142 -12.08 -21.14 40.30
N ALA A 143 -12.12 -20.05 41.05
CA ALA A 143 -13.23 -19.12 41.02
C ALA A 143 -13.38 -18.50 39.62
N ARG A 144 -14.62 -18.43 39.15
CA ARG A 144 -14.97 -17.66 37.96
C ARG A 144 -15.20 -16.20 38.35
N VAL A 145 -14.72 -15.31 37.50
CA VAL A 145 -14.85 -13.86 37.64
C VAL A 145 -15.57 -13.33 36.41
N LYS A 146 -16.53 -12.44 36.63
CA LYS A 146 -17.11 -11.56 35.62
C LYS A 146 -16.78 -10.14 36.05
N ALA A 147 -16.18 -9.35 35.18
CA ALA A 147 -15.97 -7.93 35.45
C ALA A 147 -16.39 -7.11 34.23
N THR A 148 -17.04 -5.97 34.49
CA THR A 148 -17.60 -5.08 33.46
C THR A 148 -16.88 -3.74 33.50
N MET A 149 -16.66 -3.15 32.33
CA MET A 149 -16.17 -1.78 32.18
C MET A 149 -17.16 -0.78 32.79
N SER A 150 -16.68 0.38 33.23
CA SER A 150 -17.54 1.52 33.64
C SER A 150 -18.35 2.06 32.45
N ASN A 151 -19.40 2.84 32.74
CA ASN A 151 -20.32 3.44 31.75
C ASN A 151 -19.69 4.62 30.99
N GLU A 152 -18.53 4.43 30.40
CA GLU A 152 -17.83 5.38 29.54
C GLU A 152 -17.90 4.91 28.08
N GLN A 153 -18.16 5.84 27.16
CA GLN A 153 -18.19 5.55 25.73
C GLN A 153 -16.79 5.75 25.16
N TYR A 154 -16.21 4.69 24.62
CA TYR A 154 -14.91 4.71 23.96
C TYR A 154 -15.06 4.41 22.46
N PHE A 155 -13.96 4.53 21.70
CA PHE A 155 -13.91 4.20 20.26
C PHE A 155 -14.96 4.95 19.42
N TYR A 156 -15.16 6.23 19.71
CA TYR A 156 -16.10 7.11 19.02
C TYR A 156 -15.59 7.48 17.62
N THR A 157 -16.45 7.43 16.60
CA THR A 157 -16.14 7.88 15.23
C THR A 157 -17.32 8.59 14.56
N SER A 158 -17.05 9.43 13.56
CA SER A 158 -17.97 10.08 12.62
C SER A 158 -18.41 9.22 11.41
N SER A 159 -18.16 7.91 11.48
CA SER A 159 -18.35 6.91 10.41
C SER A 159 -19.80 6.81 9.88
N ASN A 160 -20.02 7.39 8.70
CA ASN A 160 -21.35 7.46 8.06
C ASN A 160 -21.51 6.52 6.86
N ALA A 161 -22.74 6.39 6.34
CA ALA A 161 -23.06 5.44 5.27
C ALA A 161 -22.46 5.81 3.89
N PHE A 162 -22.04 7.07 3.70
CA PHE A 162 -21.44 7.59 2.47
C PHE A 162 -19.93 7.85 2.61
N ALA A 163 -19.44 8.03 3.84
CA ALA A 163 -18.02 8.10 4.20
C ALA A 163 -17.77 7.23 5.46
N PRO A 164 -17.60 5.91 5.28
CA PRO A 164 -17.29 5.00 6.38
C PRO A 164 -15.86 5.24 6.86
N HIS A 165 -15.69 5.29 8.18
CA HIS A 165 -14.40 5.39 8.85
C HIS A 165 -14.22 4.23 9.83
N SER A 166 -12.96 3.86 10.08
CA SER A 166 -12.55 3.04 11.24
C SER A 166 -12.12 3.95 12.39
N TYR A 167 -12.18 3.47 13.63
CA TYR A 167 -11.47 4.11 14.74
C TYR A 167 -10.02 3.63 14.73
N LEU A 168 -9.05 4.51 14.93
CA LEU A 168 -7.63 4.17 15.12
C LEU A 168 -7.09 4.87 16.38
N CYS A 169 -6.29 4.17 17.18
CA CYS A 169 -5.55 4.78 18.28
C CYS A 169 -4.25 4.01 18.51
N ASP A 170 -3.12 4.68 18.31
CA ASP A 170 -1.76 4.13 18.51
C ASP A 170 -1.13 4.57 19.84
N LYS A 171 -1.92 5.24 20.70
CA LYS A 171 -1.54 5.56 22.07
C LYS A 171 -2.01 4.48 23.05
N PRO A 172 -1.18 4.08 24.02
CA PRO A 172 -1.59 3.19 25.09
C PRO A 172 -2.79 3.72 25.88
N GLN A 173 -3.91 2.98 25.87
CA GLN A 173 -5.14 3.26 26.62
C GLN A 173 -5.42 2.15 27.63
N THR A 174 -5.72 2.49 28.88
CA THR A 174 -5.96 1.52 29.96
C THR A 174 -7.42 1.55 30.43
N PHE A 175 -8.13 0.46 30.19
CA PHE A 175 -9.54 0.27 30.53
C PHE A 175 -9.67 -0.48 31.86
N HIS A 176 -10.44 0.06 32.80
CA HIS A 176 -10.63 -0.54 34.12
C HIS A 176 -11.96 -1.31 34.22
N PHE A 177 -11.92 -2.49 34.85
CA PHE A 177 -13.07 -3.39 34.98
C PHE A 177 -13.44 -3.62 36.44
N SER A 178 -14.73 -3.47 36.74
CA SER A 178 -15.31 -3.63 38.07
C SER A 178 -16.01 -4.98 38.23
N ASP A 179 -15.76 -5.64 39.37
CA ASP A 179 -16.51 -6.81 39.85
C ASP A 179 -17.15 -6.41 41.20
N PRO A 180 -18.50 -6.30 41.29
CA PRO A 180 -19.19 -5.94 42.52
C PRO A 180 -18.92 -6.89 43.69
N ASP A 181 -18.66 -8.18 43.41
CA ASP A 181 -18.43 -9.19 44.45
C ASP A 181 -17.00 -9.12 45.01
N ARG A 182 -16.06 -8.51 44.26
CA ARG A 182 -14.62 -8.42 44.60
C ARG A 182 -14.04 -7.04 44.27
N PRO A 183 -14.46 -5.95 44.96
CA PRO A 183 -14.06 -4.58 44.60
C PRO A 183 -12.58 -4.25 44.83
N LYS A 184 -11.83 -5.05 45.62
CA LYS A 184 -10.44 -4.77 46.01
C LYS A 184 -9.36 -5.27 45.03
N SER A 185 -9.73 -5.91 43.93
CA SER A 185 -8.77 -6.46 42.96
C SER A 185 -8.66 -5.59 41.73
N THR A 186 -7.43 -5.22 41.34
CA THR A 186 -7.18 -4.51 40.07
C THR A 186 -7.57 -5.41 38.90
N ARG A 187 -8.39 -4.91 37.96
CA ARG A 187 -8.59 -5.55 36.66
C ARG A 187 -8.50 -4.46 35.61
N ALA A 188 -7.56 -4.61 34.69
CA ALA A 188 -7.36 -3.65 33.61
C ALA A 188 -7.00 -4.36 32.30
N LEU A 189 -7.30 -3.68 31.20
CA LEU A 189 -6.84 -4.00 29.85
C LEU A 189 -6.05 -2.80 29.34
N SER A 190 -4.76 -2.97 29.09
CA SER A 190 -3.92 -1.96 28.45
C SER A 190 -3.87 -2.26 26.97
N ILE A 191 -4.51 -1.45 26.14
CA ILE A 191 -4.46 -1.54 24.68
C ILE A 191 -3.31 -0.64 24.20
N HIS A 192 -2.37 -1.17 23.43
CA HIS A 192 -1.19 -0.43 22.97
C HIS A 192 -1.41 0.21 21.60
N SER A 193 -2.12 -0.49 20.71
CA SER A 193 -2.68 0.04 19.47
C SER A 193 -3.97 -0.70 19.14
N VAL A 194 -4.95 0.01 18.58
CA VAL A 194 -6.23 -0.56 18.13
C VAL A 194 -6.75 0.13 16.87
N GLN A 195 -7.17 -0.66 15.89
CA GLN A 195 -8.02 -0.22 14.80
C GLN A 195 -9.32 -1.03 14.79
N VAL A 196 -10.49 -0.38 14.79
CA VAL A 196 -11.78 -1.08 14.86
C VAL A 196 -12.86 -0.47 13.96
N GLN A 197 -13.63 -1.33 13.29
CA GLN A 197 -14.70 -0.93 12.39
C GLN A 197 -15.87 -1.93 12.44
N PRO A 198 -16.90 -1.66 13.26
CA PRO A 198 -18.16 -2.41 13.27
C PRO A 198 -19.14 -1.95 12.18
N PHE A 199 -20.18 -2.76 11.96
CA PHE A 199 -21.34 -2.53 11.09
C PHE A 199 -21.08 -2.65 9.58
N TYR A 200 -20.40 -1.66 9.01
CA TYR A 200 -20.11 -1.60 7.58
C TYR A 200 -18.66 -1.98 7.38
N VAL A 201 -18.41 -3.08 6.68
CA VAL A 201 -17.09 -3.45 6.17
C VAL A 201 -17.21 -3.46 4.64
N PRO A 202 -16.33 -2.76 3.90
CA PRO A 202 -16.30 -2.83 2.44
C PRO A 202 -16.17 -4.26 1.92
N GLU A 203 -16.63 -4.52 0.69
CA GLU A 203 -16.48 -5.84 0.03
C GLU A 203 -15.02 -6.31 -0.11
N SER A 204 -14.05 -5.39 -0.02
CA SER A 204 -12.62 -5.70 0.02
C SER A 204 -12.15 -6.38 1.32
N GLY A 205 -12.99 -6.41 2.37
CA GLY A 205 -12.64 -6.97 3.68
C GLY A 205 -11.61 -6.16 4.47
N LYS A 206 -11.28 -4.94 4.04
CA LYS A 206 -10.32 -4.03 4.70
C LYS A 206 -11.02 -2.94 5.52
N PHE A 207 -10.29 -2.35 6.47
CA PHE A 207 -10.71 -1.10 7.11
C PHE A 207 -10.90 0.02 6.07
N SER A 208 -11.86 0.90 6.36
CA SER A 208 -12.05 2.19 5.72
C SER A 208 -11.16 3.25 6.40
N PRO A 209 -10.99 4.46 5.83
CA PRO A 209 -10.07 5.48 6.35
C PRO A 209 -10.19 5.70 7.87
N PRO A 210 -9.09 5.78 8.62
CA PRO A 210 -9.14 5.90 10.07
C PRO A 210 -9.51 7.31 10.54
N GLU A 211 -10.24 7.37 11.65
CA GLU A 211 -10.44 8.54 12.50
C GLU A 211 -9.67 8.30 13.80
N THR A 212 -8.73 9.19 14.13
CA THR A 212 -7.81 9.02 15.26
C THR A 212 -8.41 9.46 16.59
N CYS A 213 -7.93 8.87 17.69
CA CYS A 213 -8.53 9.00 19.01
C CYS A 213 -8.36 10.39 19.67
N PRO A 214 -9.32 10.86 20.50
CA PRO A 214 -9.21 12.15 21.19
C PRO A 214 -8.04 12.29 22.18
N ASP A 215 -7.42 11.19 22.63
CA ASP A 215 -6.20 11.24 23.45
C ASP A 215 -4.96 11.68 22.65
N ASP A 216 -5.07 11.79 21.32
CA ASP A 216 -4.13 12.56 20.49
C ASP A 216 -4.33 14.09 20.58
N ILE A 217 -5.39 14.57 21.22
CA ILE A 217 -5.93 15.93 21.02
C ILE A 217 -5.84 16.83 22.27
N THR A 218 -5.59 16.31 23.48
CA THR A 218 -5.37 17.12 24.70
C THR A 218 -3.97 16.89 25.29
N THR A 219 -3.02 17.82 25.15
CA THR A 219 -3.03 19.06 25.98
C THR A 219 -2.42 20.27 25.25
N SER A 220 -3.26 21.19 24.74
CA SER A 220 -2.96 22.63 24.63
C SER A 220 -4.24 23.43 24.35
N PRO A 221 -4.41 24.68 24.84
CA PRO A 221 -5.62 25.46 24.62
C PRO A 221 -5.73 26.00 23.19
N ALA A 222 -6.94 26.01 22.63
CA ALA A 222 -7.22 26.70 21.37
C ALA A 222 -7.42 28.23 21.59
N PRO A 223 -7.17 29.09 20.58
CA PRO A 223 -6.51 28.83 19.30
C PRO A 223 -5.22 29.66 19.13
N ARG A 224 -4.08 28.99 18.95
CA ARG A 224 -3.02 29.46 18.07
C ARG A 224 -2.63 28.32 17.14
N THR A 225 -2.59 28.62 15.85
CA THR A 225 -1.97 27.76 14.84
C THR A 225 -0.51 27.53 15.22
N THR A 226 -0.14 26.30 15.52
CA THR A 226 1.26 25.86 15.64
C THR A 226 1.31 24.41 15.16
N PRO A 227 2.30 24.02 14.33
CA PRO A 227 2.05 23.04 13.27
C PRO A 227 2.23 21.57 13.71
N ALA A 228 1.99 20.66 12.77
CA ALA A 228 2.48 19.29 12.81
C ALA A 228 3.98 19.24 13.17
N PRO A 229 4.52 18.11 13.66
CA PRO A 229 5.93 18.02 14.05
C PRO A 229 6.82 18.48 12.90
N LEU A 230 7.44 19.66 13.04
CA LEU A 230 8.32 20.17 12.01
C LEU A 230 9.52 19.22 11.93
N ASN A 231 9.70 18.58 10.78
CA ASN A 231 11.04 18.36 10.27
C ASN A 231 11.75 19.71 10.35
N PRO A 232 12.80 19.89 11.16
CA PRO A 232 13.44 21.19 11.34
C PRO A 232 13.95 21.67 9.99
N ILE A 233 13.33 22.74 9.50
CA ILE A 233 13.68 23.33 8.20
C ILE A 233 15.01 24.05 8.39
N GLY A 234 16.05 23.55 7.71
CA GLY A 234 17.33 24.22 7.63
C GLY A 234 17.31 25.27 6.53
N HIS A 235 17.86 26.44 6.81
CA HIS A 235 18.06 27.51 5.83
C HIS A 235 19.56 27.68 5.56
N PHE A 236 19.95 27.47 4.31
CA PHE A 236 21.34 27.36 3.89
C PHE A 236 21.60 28.25 2.67
N SER A 237 22.76 28.91 2.65
CA SER A 237 23.17 29.79 1.56
C SER A 237 24.64 29.60 1.23
N LEU A 238 24.98 29.66 -0.06
CA LEU A 238 26.37 29.80 -0.53
C LEU A 238 26.57 31.19 -1.11
N THR A 239 27.78 31.72 -0.91
CA THR A 239 28.26 32.93 -1.59
C THR A 239 29.29 32.57 -2.67
N ASP A 240 29.42 33.43 -3.68
CA ASP A 240 30.52 33.39 -4.63
C ASP A 240 31.84 33.91 -4.02
N THR A 241 32.88 34.02 -4.84
CA THR A 241 34.20 34.54 -4.45
C THR A 241 34.23 36.04 -4.15
N GLU A 242 33.19 36.78 -4.51
CA GLU A 242 33.03 38.21 -4.28
C GLU A 242 32.17 38.49 -3.02
N GLY A 243 31.54 37.45 -2.47
CA GLY A 243 30.68 37.51 -1.27
C GLY A 243 29.18 37.65 -1.58
N ASN A 244 28.76 37.62 -2.85
CA ASN A 244 27.35 37.70 -3.22
C ASN A 244 26.67 36.33 -3.06
N PRO A 245 25.40 36.26 -2.63
CA PRO A 245 24.67 35.00 -2.53
C PRO A 245 24.47 34.38 -3.93
N CYS A 246 24.80 33.09 -4.08
CA CYS A 246 24.76 32.37 -5.36
C CYS A 246 23.93 31.08 -5.34
N PHE A 247 23.59 30.59 -4.14
CA PHE A 247 22.72 29.43 -3.89
C PHE A 247 21.88 29.71 -2.65
N LEU A 248 20.58 29.44 -2.71
CA LEU A 248 19.69 29.41 -1.55
C LEU A 248 18.98 28.05 -1.47
N LEU A 249 18.90 27.50 -0.25
CA LEU A 249 18.19 26.26 0.06
C LEU A 249 17.46 26.38 1.40
N SER A 250 16.17 26.08 1.40
CA SER A 250 15.35 25.89 2.59
C SER A 250 14.79 24.48 2.48
N VAL A 251 15.03 23.61 3.47
CA VAL A 251 14.58 22.22 3.38
C VAL A 251 14.53 21.53 4.74
N GLY A 252 13.47 20.75 4.99
CA GLY A 252 13.46 19.68 5.99
C GLY A 252 13.80 18.36 5.31
N VAL A 253 14.79 17.62 5.84
CA VAL A 253 15.14 16.29 5.32
C VAL A 253 15.20 15.27 6.46
N PHE A 254 14.48 14.17 6.28
CA PHE A 254 14.54 12.98 7.12
C PHE A 254 15.22 11.85 6.34
N PHE A 255 16.20 11.20 6.95
CA PHE A 255 17.01 10.13 6.38
C PHE A 255 16.57 8.82 6.99
N HIS A 256 16.23 7.85 6.15
CA HIS A 256 15.99 6.46 6.53
C HIS A 256 17.07 5.60 5.87
N VAL A 257 18.04 5.16 6.68
CA VAL A 257 19.26 4.48 6.24
C VAL A 257 19.19 3.00 6.62
N LEU A 258 19.16 2.13 5.62
CA LEU A 258 19.25 0.67 5.82
C LEU A 258 20.71 0.25 6.00
N TYR A 259 21.00 -0.57 7.02
CA TYR A 259 22.36 -1.08 7.23
C TYR A 259 22.37 -2.52 7.75
N GLU A 260 23.41 -3.26 7.37
CA GLU A 260 23.61 -4.64 7.83
C GLU A 260 24.21 -4.70 9.24
N LEU A 261 23.64 -5.59 10.05
CA LEU A 261 24.13 -6.01 11.36
C LEU A 261 25.11 -7.19 11.24
N LYS A 262 25.85 -7.46 12.32
CA LYS A 262 26.85 -8.55 12.39
C LYS A 262 26.28 -9.95 12.16
N ASP A 263 24.99 -10.15 12.40
CA ASP A 263 24.25 -11.40 12.18
C ASP A 263 23.70 -11.53 10.74
N ASN A 264 24.06 -10.59 9.85
CA ASN A 264 23.63 -10.50 8.46
C ASN A 264 22.16 -10.08 8.26
N ASN A 265 21.46 -9.63 9.32
CA ASN A 265 20.16 -8.97 9.20
C ASN A 265 20.32 -7.49 8.78
N THR A 266 19.29 -6.90 8.18
CA THR A 266 19.25 -5.48 7.81
C THR A 266 18.24 -4.76 8.70
N VAL A 267 18.62 -3.62 9.26
CA VAL A 267 17.73 -2.74 10.04
C VAL A 267 17.78 -1.31 9.51
N ALA A 268 16.76 -0.51 9.85
CA ALA A 268 16.73 0.90 9.54
C ALA A 268 17.28 1.73 10.71
N ALA A 269 18.00 2.81 10.39
CA ALA A 269 18.26 3.91 11.31
C ALA A 269 17.69 5.20 10.71
N GLU A 270 17.11 6.03 11.56
CA GLU A 270 16.41 7.25 11.17
C GLU A 270 17.08 8.48 11.77
N TYR A 271 17.27 9.50 10.94
CA TYR A 271 17.93 10.76 11.32
C TYR A 271 17.25 11.94 10.65
N THR A 272 17.44 13.14 11.19
CA THR A 272 16.88 14.37 10.62
C THR A 272 18.00 15.38 10.41
N LEU A 273 17.95 16.11 9.30
CA LEU A 273 18.90 17.16 8.97
C LEU A 273 18.87 18.27 10.03
N PRO A 274 19.96 18.53 10.77
CA PRO A 274 20.00 19.62 11.72
C PRO A 274 19.95 20.98 10.98
N PRO A 275 19.18 21.96 11.47
CA PRO A 275 19.09 23.27 10.82
C PRO A 275 20.40 24.07 10.94
N ASN A 276 21.29 23.68 11.85
CA ASN A 276 22.64 24.20 12.05
C ASN A 276 23.73 23.36 11.34
N SER A 277 23.38 22.62 10.29
CA SER A 277 24.34 21.86 9.47
C SER A 277 25.39 22.77 8.83
N THR A 278 26.63 22.29 8.73
CA THR A 278 27.72 23.01 8.06
C THR A 278 27.50 23.01 6.55
N VAL A 279 27.41 24.21 5.97
CA VAL A 279 27.24 24.40 4.53
C VAL A 279 28.61 24.51 3.84
N GLY A 280 28.80 23.73 2.78
CA GLY A 280 29.89 23.86 1.83
C GLY A 280 29.39 23.68 0.40
N GLY A 281 30.26 23.84 -0.59
CA GLY A 281 29.91 23.74 -2.00
C GLY A 281 30.47 24.90 -2.83
N GLY A 282 29.81 25.19 -3.95
CA GLY A 282 30.18 26.31 -4.82
C GLY A 282 29.24 26.47 -6.01
N CYS A 283 29.24 27.68 -6.56
CA CYS A 283 28.46 28.07 -7.72
C CYS A 283 29.39 28.45 -8.87
N GLY A 284 29.15 27.91 -10.06
CA GLY A 284 29.70 28.42 -11.32
C GLY A 284 28.59 28.51 -12.38
N ASP A 285 28.87 29.06 -13.55
CA ASP A 285 27.83 29.42 -14.54
C ASP A 285 26.98 28.26 -15.05
N ALA A 286 27.55 27.04 -15.06
CA ALA A 286 26.92 25.83 -15.60
C ALA A 286 26.59 24.75 -14.56
N LYS A 287 27.18 24.84 -13.35
CA LYS A 287 27.07 23.84 -12.29
C LYS A 287 27.11 24.52 -10.93
N ALA A 288 26.16 24.19 -10.07
CA ALA A 288 26.16 24.59 -8.67
C ALA A 288 26.00 23.34 -7.79
N THR A 289 26.70 23.31 -6.68
CA THR A 289 26.69 22.18 -5.75
C THR A 289 26.63 22.71 -4.33
N ILE A 290 25.72 22.17 -3.53
CA ILE A 290 25.63 22.41 -2.09
C ILE A 290 25.87 21.10 -1.35
N ALA A 291 26.65 21.14 -0.29
CA ALA A 291 26.98 20.03 0.59
C ALA A 291 26.66 20.42 2.03
N LEU A 292 25.81 19.65 2.69
CA LEU A 292 25.36 19.86 4.06
C LEU A 292 25.97 18.76 4.93
N SER A 293 26.92 19.14 5.78
CA SER A 293 27.62 18.20 6.67
C SER A 293 27.12 18.34 8.10
N PHE A 294 26.76 17.22 8.72
CA PHE A 294 26.19 17.16 10.06
C PHE A 294 26.59 15.83 10.73
N PHE A 295 26.56 15.76 12.07
CA PHE A 295 27.15 14.66 12.85
C PHE A 295 28.59 14.29 12.41
N GLN A 296 29.13 13.17 12.87
CA GLN A 296 30.48 12.74 12.47
C GLN A 296 30.43 11.95 11.15
N GLY A 297 30.68 12.63 10.05
CA GLY A 297 30.84 12.03 8.72
C GLY A 297 29.58 11.90 7.87
N PHE A 298 28.42 12.39 8.34
CA PHE A 298 27.22 12.53 7.51
C PHE A 298 27.34 13.76 6.60
N ASN A 299 27.09 13.59 5.30
CA ASN A 299 27.13 14.64 4.28
C ASN A 299 26.07 14.40 3.21
N LEU A 300 25.11 15.31 3.09
CA LEU A 300 24.15 15.38 1.99
C LEU A 300 24.65 16.39 0.95
N THR A 301 25.01 15.91 -0.25
CA THR A 301 25.40 16.77 -1.38
C THR A 301 24.35 16.74 -2.47
N ALA A 302 23.94 17.90 -2.97
CA ALA A 302 23.02 18.08 -4.10
C ALA A 302 23.69 18.90 -5.20
N THR A 303 23.60 18.44 -6.46
CA THR A 303 24.24 19.05 -7.63
C THR A 303 23.21 19.43 -8.68
N PHE A 304 23.22 20.71 -9.05
CA PHE A 304 22.37 21.30 -10.07
C PHE A 304 23.20 21.70 -11.29
N LYS A 305 22.59 21.66 -12.47
CA LYS A 305 23.17 22.18 -13.73
C LYS A 305 22.22 23.17 -14.38
N THR A 306 22.77 24.10 -15.17
CA THR A 306 21.96 24.95 -16.05
C THR A 306 21.75 24.28 -17.41
N LYS A 307 20.55 24.45 -17.96
CA LYS A 307 20.13 23.93 -19.27
C LYS A 307 20.05 25.09 -20.25
N ARG A 308 21.06 25.19 -21.13
CA ARG A 308 21.20 26.27 -22.14
C ARG A 308 21.08 27.69 -21.56
N ASN A 309 21.50 27.90 -20.31
CA ASN A 309 21.32 29.15 -19.56
C ASN A 309 19.86 29.66 -19.55
N SER A 310 18.88 28.76 -19.52
CA SER A 310 17.45 29.09 -19.50
C SER A 310 16.72 28.55 -18.26
N SER A 311 17.01 27.31 -17.87
CA SER A 311 16.49 26.69 -16.65
C SER A 311 17.62 26.02 -15.84
N PHE A 312 17.36 25.67 -14.59
CA PHE A 312 18.17 24.74 -13.80
C PHE A 312 17.45 23.40 -13.60
N GLU A 313 18.20 22.35 -13.30
CA GLU A 313 17.72 21.02 -12.94
C GLU A 313 18.67 20.36 -11.93
N LEU A 314 18.13 19.58 -10.97
CA LEU A 314 18.90 18.68 -10.12
C LEU A 314 19.34 17.47 -10.96
N VAL A 315 20.64 17.16 -10.94
CA VAL A 315 21.24 16.10 -11.78
C VAL A 315 22.00 15.03 -11.00
N ALA A 316 22.32 15.28 -9.73
CA ALA A 316 22.90 14.27 -8.85
C ALA A 316 22.64 14.63 -7.38
N ALA A 317 22.45 13.60 -6.56
CA ALA A 317 22.44 13.70 -5.11
C ALA A 317 23.33 12.58 -4.53
N SER A 318 24.01 12.85 -3.42
CA SER A 318 24.79 11.82 -2.72
C SER A 318 24.70 11.98 -1.21
N VAL A 319 24.68 10.86 -0.50
CA VAL A 319 24.70 10.80 0.95
C VAL A 319 25.91 10.00 1.40
N GLY A 320 26.90 10.72 1.92
CA GLY A 320 28.01 10.14 2.68
C GLY A 320 27.59 9.96 4.14
N TYR A 321 27.99 8.86 4.77
CA TYR A 321 27.88 8.65 6.22
C TYR A 321 28.96 7.68 6.71
N VAL A 322 29.34 7.78 7.98
CA VAL A 322 30.22 6.80 8.64
C VAL A 322 29.40 5.94 9.57
N ARG A 323 29.62 4.62 9.55
CA ARG A 323 28.96 3.66 10.44
C ARG A 323 29.46 3.73 11.89
N GLU A 324 29.40 4.91 12.51
CA GLU A 324 29.81 5.11 13.91
C GLU A 324 28.90 4.27 14.84
N PRO A 325 29.44 3.48 15.78
CA PRO A 325 28.64 2.60 16.65
C PRO A 325 27.54 3.27 17.48
N LYS A 326 27.62 4.58 17.69
CA LYS A 326 26.57 5.37 18.40
C LYS A 326 25.35 5.66 17.53
N LEU A 327 25.56 5.83 16.23
CA LEU A 327 24.50 6.11 15.26
C LEU A 327 23.99 4.79 14.67
N PHE A 328 24.90 3.90 14.32
CA PHE A 328 24.64 2.59 13.71
C PHE A 328 25.01 1.44 14.66
N PRO A 329 24.22 1.20 15.73
CA PRO A 329 24.52 0.16 16.70
C PRO A 329 24.54 -1.22 16.03
N TYR A 330 25.48 -2.06 16.46
CA TYR A 330 25.70 -3.43 15.98
C TYR A 330 25.97 -3.60 14.47
N ALA A 331 26.28 -2.53 13.75
CA ALA A 331 26.70 -2.57 12.34
C ALA A 331 27.79 -3.63 12.09
N LYS A 332 27.65 -4.35 10.97
CA LYS A 332 28.54 -5.42 10.51
C LYS A 332 29.99 -4.96 10.33
N PHE A 333 30.16 -3.74 9.82
CA PHE A 333 31.44 -3.09 9.59
C PHE A 333 31.41 -1.67 10.22
N PRO A 334 31.65 -1.56 11.54
CA PRO A 334 31.61 -0.29 12.25
C PRO A 334 32.80 0.60 11.89
N GLY A 335 32.58 1.91 11.79
CA GLY A 335 33.59 2.91 11.42
C GLY A 335 33.89 3.01 9.91
N GLU A 336 33.27 2.17 9.08
CA GLU A 336 33.40 2.28 7.62
C GLU A 336 32.60 3.47 7.08
N ALA A 337 33.20 4.20 6.13
CA ALA A 337 32.54 5.27 5.39
C ALA A 337 31.78 4.70 4.19
N VAL A 338 30.49 4.99 4.12
CA VAL A 338 29.61 4.69 2.99
C VAL A 338 29.34 5.99 2.24
N ASN A 339 29.32 5.95 0.91
CA ASN A 339 28.91 7.07 0.08
C ASN A 339 27.95 6.56 -0.99
N GLU A 340 26.66 6.74 -0.76
CA GLU A 340 25.62 6.42 -1.71
C GLU A 340 25.44 7.59 -2.68
N VAL A 341 25.41 7.30 -3.98
CA VAL A 341 25.39 8.33 -5.02
C VAL A 341 24.30 8.01 -6.04
N GLN A 342 23.35 8.92 -6.20
CA GLN A 342 22.43 8.94 -7.32
C GLN A 342 23.04 9.78 -8.44
N LEU A 343 23.65 9.12 -9.41
CA LEU A 343 24.04 9.70 -10.70
C LEU A 343 22.96 9.40 -11.74
N ASP A 344 22.81 10.29 -12.73
CA ASP A 344 21.99 10.09 -13.93
C ASP A 344 20.51 9.71 -13.64
N GLY A 345 19.94 10.28 -12.57
CA GLY A 345 18.49 10.28 -12.35
C GLY A 345 17.76 11.20 -13.33
N PRO A 346 16.41 11.19 -13.34
CA PRO A 346 15.64 12.15 -14.14
C PRO A 346 15.97 13.59 -13.74
N SER A 347 15.86 14.53 -14.68
CA SER A 347 15.98 15.96 -14.41
C SER A 347 14.90 16.40 -13.42
N LEU A 348 15.24 16.52 -12.14
CA LEU A 348 14.31 16.92 -11.08
C LEU A 348 14.35 18.44 -10.88
N PHE A 349 13.25 19.00 -10.37
CA PHE A 349 13.12 20.42 -10.01
C PHE A 349 13.39 21.40 -11.18
N VAL A 350 13.02 21.01 -12.41
CA VAL A 350 13.25 21.82 -13.61
C VAL A 350 12.53 23.17 -13.50
N THR A 351 13.29 24.25 -13.40
CA THR A 351 12.78 25.60 -13.08
C THR A 351 13.56 26.66 -13.83
N ASP A 352 12.90 27.71 -14.32
CA ASP A 352 13.55 28.79 -15.07
C ASP A 352 14.59 29.55 -14.22
N LEU A 353 15.69 29.98 -14.85
CA LEU A 353 16.77 30.68 -14.17
C LEU A 353 16.29 32.02 -13.61
N GLY A 354 16.61 32.27 -12.33
CA GLY A 354 16.19 33.46 -11.61
C GLY A 354 14.87 33.30 -10.85
N ASN A 355 14.20 32.15 -10.96
CA ASN A 355 13.11 31.73 -10.07
C ASN A 355 13.63 30.71 -9.03
N SER A 356 12.82 30.41 -8.01
CA SER A 356 13.06 29.33 -7.06
C SER A 356 12.11 28.15 -7.33
N TYR A 357 12.53 26.91 -7.07
CA TYR A 357 11.60 25.77 -7.02
C TYR A 357 11.04 25.65 -5.61
N LEU A 358 9.73 25.45 -5.45
CA LEU A 358 9.06 25.29 -4.15
C LEU A 358 8.17 24.04 -4.10
N CYS A 359 8.29 23.24 -3.04
CA CYS A 359 7.43 22.10 -2.77
C CYS A 359 7.31 21.84 -1.26
N LYS A 360 6.13 22.08 -0.69
CA LYS A 360 5.78 21.89 0.71
C LYS A 360 5.42 20.43 0.98
N SER A 361 4.67 19.80 0.06
CA SER A 361 4.31 18.39 0.10
C SER A 361 5.52 17.46 0.16
N ILE A 362 5.44 16.43 1.02
CA ILE A 362 6.49 15.42 1.21
C ILE A 362 6.90 14.80 -0.14
N GLN A 363 8.18 14.87 -0.45
CA GLN A 363 8.83 14.19 -1.57
C GLN A 363 9.71 13.04 -1.07
N PHE A 364 9.89 12.00 -1.89
CA PHE A 364 10.70 10.84 -1.56
C PHE A 364 11.82 10.69 -2.59
N PHE A 365 13.06 10.56 -2.13
CA PHE A 365 14.22 10.33 -3.00
C PHE A 365 15.04 9.15 -2.50
N ASP A 366 15.17 8.12 -3.32
CA ASP A 366 16.13 7.05 -3.12
C ASP A 366 17.52 7.55 -3.58
N VAL A 367 18.52 7.46 -2.71
CA VAL A 367 19.91 7.83 -3.00
C VAL A 367 20.76 6.58 -2.88
N GLY A 368 21.18 6.06 -4.03
CA GLY A 368 21.90 4.79 -4.11
C GLY A 368 21.03 3.60 -3.66
N SER A 369 21.60 2.64 -2.94
CA SER A 369 20.93 1.37 -2.62
C SER A 369 20.34 1.27 -1.21
N THR A 370 20.81 2.08 -0.26
CA THR A 370 20.50 1.94 1.17
C THR A 370 19.83 3.15 1.82
N VAL A 371 19.81 4.32 1.16
CA VAL A 371 19.32 5.57 1.76
C VAL A 371 18.04 6.03 1.06
N LYS A 372 16.97 6.21 1.85
CA LYS A 372 15.75 6.94 1.44
C LYS A 372 15.70 8.28 2.15
N LEU A 373 15.48 9.36 1.40
CA LEU A 373 15.24 10.70 1.89
C LEU A 373 13.74 11.02 1.80
N TYR A 374 13.21 11.61 2.87
CA TYR A 374 11.89 12.23 2.90
C TYR A 374 12.14 13.73 3.03
N VAL A 375 11.63 14.50 2.08
CA VAL A 375 11.98 15.92 1.91
C VAL A 375 10.70 16.74 1.99
N THR A 376 10.68 17.74 2.89
CA THR A 376 9.54 18.62 3.13
C THR A 376 9.97 20.08 3.08
N ASP A 377 9.02 20.98 2.76
CA ASP A 377 9.25 22.43 2.72
C ASP A 377 10.49 22.82 1.91
N LEU A 378 10.70 22.12 0.79
CA LEU A 378 11.83 22.32 -0.11
C LEU A 378 11.60 23.60 -0.91
N GLN A 379 12.43 24.61 -0.65
CA GLN A 379 12.64 25.73 -1.56
C GLN A 379 14.10 25.79 -1.98
N VAL A 380 14.39 25.79 -3.28
CA VAL A 380 15.77 25.80 -3.79
C VAL A 380 15.93 26.74 -4.98
N GLN A 381 17.00 27.53 -4.95
CA GLN A 381 17.39 28.42 -6.03
C GLN A 381 18.91 28.36 -6.21
N PRO A 382 19.41 27.49 -7.10
CA PRO A 382 20.77 27.55 -7.60
C PRO A 382 20.83 28.60 -8.73
N PHE A 383 21.95 29.32 -8.82
CA PHE A 383 22.22 30.33 -9.86
C PHE A 383 21.28 31.55 -9.85
N ALA A 384 21.73 32.64 -10.47
CA ALA A 384 20.95 33.87 -10.70
C ALA A 384 20.24 34.44 -9.43
N VAL A 385 20.82 34.21 -8.26
CA VAL A 385 20.34 34.72 -6.97
C VAL A 385 20.69 36.21 -6.90
N LYS A 386 19.67 37.08 -6.81
CA LYS A 386 19.83 38.55 -6.83
C LYS A 386 19.86 39.19 -5.44
N SER A 387 19.52 38.43 -4.40
CA SER A 387 19.40 38.90 -3.02
C SER A 387 19.56 37.72 -2.05
N THR A 388 19.58 37.98 -0.74
CA THR A 388 19.58 36.91 0.27
C THR A 388 18.26 36.13 0.37
N ASN A 389 17.21 36.59 -0.34
CA ASN A 389 15.89 35.96 -0.36
C ASN A 389 15.65 35.24 -1.69
N PHE A 390 14.82 34.19 -1.65
CA PHE A 390 14.32 33.51 -2.84
C PHE A 390 13.57 34.47 -3.76
N SER A 391 13.72 34.23 -5.07
CA SER A 391 12.91 34.84 -6.12
C SER A 391 11.55 34.14 -6.25
N GLU A 392 10.73 34.59 -7.21
CA GLU A 392 9.41 34.01 -7.52
C GLU A 392 9.46 32.47 -7.57
N ALA A 393 8.47 31.83 -6.94
CA ALA A 393 8.45 30.40 -6.71
C ALA A 393 7.67 29.66 -7.80
N PHE A 394 8.32 28.67 -8.41
CA PHE A 394 7.69 27.65 -9.23
C PHE A 394 7.23 26.52 -8.31
N GLU A 395 5.93 26.48 -8.00
CA GLU A 395 5.34 25.49 -7.09
C GLU A 395 5.21 24.11 -7.75
N CYS A 396 5.48 23.05 -6.99
CA CYS A 396 5.35 21.68 -7.46
C CYS A 396 3.87 21.28 -7.63
N ALA A 397 3.61 20.36 -8.56
CA ALA A 397 2.25 19.93 -8.88
C ALA A 397 1.47 19.29 -7.70
N GLN A 398 2.16 18.85 -6.65
CA GLN A 398 1.55 18.25 -5.45
C GLN A 398 0.93 19.29 -4.51
N ASP A 399 1.42 20.54 -4.53
CA ASP A 399 0.90 21.63 -3.69
C ASP A 399 -0.32 22.33 -4.32
N LEU A 400 -0.61 22.05 -5.60
CA LEU A 400 -1.70 22.69 -6.33
C LEU A 400 -3.06 22.16 -5.84
N PRO A 401 -4.00 23.04 -5.44
CA PRO A 401 -5.31 22.60 -4.96
C PRO A 401 -6.09 21.89 -6.06
N ALA A 402 -6.57 20.68 -5.74
CA ALA A 402 -7.43 19.87 -6.60
C ALA A 402 -8.78 20.58 -6.86
N THR A 403 -8.77 21.48 -7.85
CA THR A 403 -9.88 22.40 -8.09
C THR A 403 -10.99 21.67 -8.84
N MET A 404 -11.97 21.16 -8.08
CA MET A 404 -13.23 20.66 -8.64
C MET A 404 -14.06 21.83 -9.19
N ALA A 405 -13.81 22.21 -10.44
CA ALA A 405 -14.69 23.11 -11.17
C ALA A 405 -16.02 22.39 -11.49
N PRO A 406 -17.20 23.02 -11.22
CA PRO A 406 -18.48 22.42 -11.58
C PRO A 406 -18.66 22.44 -13.10
N ILE A 407 -18.93 21.29 -13.71
CA ILE A 407 -19.22 21.19 -15.14
C ILE A 407 -20.65 21.68 -15.42
N GLN A 408 -20.83 23.00 -15.49
CA GLN A 408 -21.98 23.59 -16.16
C GLN A 408 -21.64 23.85 -17.63
N ASN A 409 -21.99 22.87 -18.48
CA ASN A 409 -22.57 23.06 -19.83
C ASN A 409 -22.56 21.72 -20.59
N ALA A 410 -23.59 20.91 -20.36
CA ALA A 410 -23.91 19.80 -21.26
C ALA A 410 -24.60 20.35 -22.52
N THR A 411 -23.81 20.79 -23.50
CA THR A 411 -24.34 21.24 -24.80
C THR A 411 -24.95 20.05 -25.54
N THR A 412 -26.28 20.05 -25.66
CA THR A 412 -27.04 18.98 -26.30
C THR A 412 -26.79 18.96 -27.82
N ILE A 413 -26.54 17.77 -28.38
CA ILE A 413 -26.51 17.51 -29.83
C ILE A 413 -27.56 16.40 -30.09
N PRO A 414 -28.42 16.50 -31.11
CA PRO A 414 -29.73 15.84 -31.10
C PRO A 414 -29.68 14.34 -31.38
N ALA A 415 -30.60 13.61 -30.75
CA ALA A 415 -30.88 12.21 -31.07
C ALA A 415 -31.60 12.08 -32.42
N PHE A 416 -31.25 11.06 -33.19
CA PHE A 416 -31.97 10.69 -34.41
C PHE A 416 -33.35 10.10 -34.07
N ASN A 417 -34.37 10.49 -34.85
CA ASN A 417 -35.75 10.05 -34.70
C ASN A 417 -35.92 8.54 -34.86
N THR A 418 -36.72 7.90 -33.99
CA THR A 418 -37.66 6.84 -34.41
C THR A 418 -38.94 6.92 -33.58
N THR A 419 -40.07 6.79 -34.28
CA THR A 419 -41.45 7.11 -33.91
C THR A 419 -42.06 6.38 -32.71
N ALA A 420 -42.52 7.20 -31.75
CA ALA A 420 -43.88 7.27 -31.17
C ALA A 420 -44.78 6.00 -31.02
N ALA A 421 -45.19 5.75 -29.77
CA ALA A 421 -46.58 5.36 -29.41
C ALA A 421 -46.93 5.76 -27.96
N THR A 422 -47.30 7.03 -27.79
CA THR A 422 -48.52 7.52 -27.12
C THR A 422 -49.20 6.70 -26.01
N MET A 423 -49.18 7.20 -24.76
CA MET A 423 -50.38 7.75 -24.09
C MET A 423 -50.02 8.63 -22.88
N MET A 424 -50.90 9.57 -22.51
CA MET A 424 -50.57 10.77 -21.71
C MET A 424 -50.85 10.62 -20.19
N PRO A 425 -50.20 11.44 -19.34
CA PRO A 425 -50.52 11.59 -17.92
C PRO A 425 -51.45 12.79 -17.62
N ILE A 426 -52.30 12.67 -16.61
CA ILE A 426 -53.02 13.77 -15.90
C ILE A 426 -53.25 13.29 -14.45
N GLY A 427 -53.05 14.04 -13.37
CA GLY A 427 -52.48 15.39 -13.21
C GLY A 427 -52.71 15.95 -11.79
N ASN A 428 -51.99 17.02 -11.46
CA ASN A 428 -52.24 18.01 -10.38
C ASN A 428 -52.12 17.62 -8.88
N VAL A 429 -50.94 17.95 -8.33
CA VAL A 429 -50.72 19.09 -7.40
C VAL A 429 -51.83 19.43 -6.37
N THR A 430 -51.50 19.38 -5.07
CA THR A 430 -51.64 20.56 -4.18
C THR A 430 -50.78 20.47 -2.92
N THR A 431 -50.24 21.62 -2.50
CA THR A 431 -49.42 21.80 -1.29
C THR A 431 -50.28 22.36 -0.15
N ILE A 432 -50.15 21.84 1.07
CA ILE A 432 -50.46 22.57 2.31
C ILE A 432 -49.64 22.06 3.50
N LEU A 433 -49.23 23.02 4.35
CA LEU A 433 -48.50 22.94 5.62
C LEU A 433 -48.96 24.18 6.43
N PRO A 434 -48.83 24.30 7.77
CA PRO A 434 -48.58 23.32 8.86
C PRO A 434 -49.80 23.23 9.83
N THR A 435 -49.69 22.54 10.98
CA THR A 435 -49.63 23.17 12.33
C THR A 435 -49.78 22.16 13.48
N ASN A 436 -48.94 22.34 14.49
CA ASN A 436 -48.91 21.83 15.87
C ASN A 436 -50.25 21.33 16.48
N ALA A 437 -50.21 20.26 17.30
CA ALA A 437 -50.03 20.42 18.75
C ALA A 437 -50.01 19.09 19.56
N THR A 438 -49.13 19.10 20.55
CA THR A 438 -48.94 18.25 21.73
C THR A 438 -50.21 17.67 22.40
N THR A 439 -50.10 16.45 22.95
CA THR A 439 -50.43 16.11 24.36
C THR A 439 -49.74 14.79 24.72
N ALA A 440 -49.31 14.62 25.98
CA ALA A 440 -48.48 13.50 26.45
C ALA A 440 -49.16 12.67 27.57
N THR A 441 -48.50 11.54 27.89
CA THR A 441 -48.52 10.84 29.21
C THR A 441 -49.62 9.79 29.47
N ALA A 442 -49.24 8.49 29.58
CA ALA A 442 -49.57 7.56 30.69
C ALA A 442 -48.92 6.14 30.53
N VAL A 443 -48.73 5.42 31.65
CA VAL A 443 -47.87 4.21 31.88
C VAL A 443 -48.53 3.38 33.04
N PRO A 444 -48.51 2.02 33.21
CA PRO A 444 -47.42 1.04 32.93
C PRO A 444 -47.76 -0.41 32.41
N ILE A 445 -46.73 -1.06 31.81
CA ILE A 445 -46.17 -2.42 32.09
C ILE A 445 -47.10 -3.56 32.62
N ARG A 446 -47.15 -4.75 31.96
CA ARG A 446 -46.65 -6.08 32.48
C ARG A 446 -46.98 -7.36 31.68
N ASN A 447 -45.95 -8.23 31.66
CA ASN A 447 -45.90 -9.70 31.79
C ASN A 447 -46.35 -10.70 30.68
N ALA A 448 -45.33 -11.46 30.27
CA ALA A 448 -45.29 -12.72 29.54
C ALA A 448 -46.11 -13.92 30.09
N THR A 449 -46.39 -14.92 29.22
CA THR A 449 -46.03 -16.34 29.51
C THR A 449 -45.95 -17.28 28.28
N THR A 450 -44.88 -18.08 28.28
CA THR A 450 -44.57 -19.42 27.74
C THR A 450 -45.65 -20.35 27.14
N VAL A 451 -45.34 -21.09 26.06
CA VAL A 451 -45.55 -22.57 25.86
C VAL A 451 -44.46 -23.16 24.92
N ARG A 452 -44.10 -24.45 25.10
CA ARG A 452 -43.02 -25.22 24.39
C ARG A 452 -43.63 -26.27 23.38
N PRO A 453 -42.93 -27.32 22.89
CA PRO A 453 -42.71 -27.62 21.47
C PRO A 453 -43.53 -28.82 20.92
N SER A 454 -43.29 -29.22 19.67
CA SER A 454 -43.52 -30.60 19.20
C SER A 454 -42.44 -31.08 18.21
N ASN A 455 -42.42 -32.39 17.94
CA ASN A 455 -41.20 -33.16 17.65
C ASN A 455 -41.36 -34.12 16.44
N THR A 456 -40.24 -34.59 15.86
CA THR A 456 -40.08 -35.78 14.98
C THR A 456 -40.79 -35.77 13.59
N THR A 457 -40.18 -36.27 12.50
CA THR A 457 -39.84 -37.71 12.27
C THR A 457 -38.83 -37.88 11.13
N MET A 458 -38.07 -39.00 11.11
CA MET A 458 -37.00 -39.31 10.15
C MET A 458 -37.20 -40.70 9.50
N VAL A 459 -37.28 -40.79 8.16
CA VAL A 459 -37.33 -42.07 7.38
C VAL A 459 -36.86 -41.81 5.90
N PRO A 460 -36.52 -42.82 5.06
CA PRO A 460 -35.18 -43.41 4.98
C PRO A 460 -34.49 -43.25 3.61
N ILE A 461 -33.20 -43.63 3.56
CA ILE A 461 -32.36 -43.68 2.35
C ILE A 461 -32.81 -44.80 1.39
N LYS A 462 -32.78 -44.53 0.08
CA LYS A 462 -32.76 -45.56 -0.98
C LYS A 462 -31.65 -45.24 -1.98
N ASN A 463 -30.80 -46.22 -2.27
CA ASN A 463 -29.70 -46.10 -3.23
C ASN A 463 -30.23 -45.91 -4.65
N ALA A 464 -29.62 -44.97 -5.39
CA ALA A 464 -29.70 -44.89 -6.85
C ALA A 464 -28.28 -44.74 -7.43
N THR A 465 -28.02 -45.52 -8.48
CA THR A 465 -26.71 -45.87 -9.02
C THR A 465 -25.89 -44.69 -9.57
N THR A 466 -24.59 -44.70 -9.33
CA THR A 466 -23.60 -43.78 -9.91
C THR A 466 -23.58 -43.85 -11.44
N ILE A 467 -23.78 -42.71 -12.12
CA ILE A 467 -23.41 -42.51 -13.52
C ILE A 467 -22.27 -41.50 -13.55
N MET A 468 -21.13 -41.86 -14.12
CA MET A 468 -20.02 -40.94 -14.37
C MET A 468 -20.40 -39.96 -15.49
N THR A 469 -20.70 -38.71 -15.12
CA THR A 469 -20.69 -37.59 -16.07
C THR A 469 -19.35 -36.88 -16.02
N THR A 470 -18.69 -36.77 -17.17
CA THR A 470 -17.43 -36.07 -17.38
C THR A 470 -17.49 -34.62 -16.87
N PRO A 471 -16.41 -34.08 -16.27
CA PRO A 471 -16.39 -32.69 -15.84
C PRO A 471 -16.52 -31.76 -17.06
N LYS A 472 -17.51 -30.86 -16.98
CA LYS A 472 -17.66 -29.74 -17.92
C LYS A 472 -16.38 -28.89 -17.90
N PRO A 473 -15.90 -28.36 -19.05
CA PRO A 473 -14.64 -27.61 -19.10
C PRO A 473 -14.58 -26.49 -18.06
N THR A 474 -13.45 -26.42 -17.37
CA THR A 474 -13.09 -25.36 -16.43
C THR A 474 -13.28 -24.00 -17.09
N ALA A 475 -13.83 -23.02 -16.35
CA ALA A 475 -13.85 -21.63 -16.79
C ALA A 475 -12.42 -21.19 -17.16
N PRO A 476 -12.24 -20.34 -18.19
CA PRO A 476 -10.91 -19.86 -18.55
C PRO A 476 -10.23 -19.17 -17.36
N PRO A 477 -8.88 -19.18 -17.28
CA PRO A 477 -8.15 -18.49 -16.23
C PRO A 477 -8.62 -17.05 -16.07
N LYS A 478 -8.73 -16.59 -14.83
CA LYS A 478 -9.13 -15.21 -14.53
C LYS A 478 -8.10 -14.26 -15.13
N GLU A 479 -8.46 -13.63 -16.24
CA GLU A 479 -7.59 -12.74 -17.00
C GLU A 479 -7.21 -11.52 -16.15
N PRO A 480 -5.96 -11.02 -16.21
CA PRO A 480 -5.54 -9.90 -15.37
C PRO A 480 -6.35 -8.65 -15.72
N PRO A 481 -6.85 -7.90 -14.73
CA PRO A 481 -7.81 -6.83 -14.98
C PRO A 481 -7.16 -5.64 -15.68
N GLN A 482 -7.73 -5.21 -16.81
CA GLN A 482 -7.19 -4.08 -17.58
C GLN A 482 -7.44 -2.75 -16.85
N GLY A 483 -6.38 -2.02 -16.52
CA GLY A 483 -6.48 -0.67 -15.99
C GLY A 483 -6.45 0.40 -17.09
N HIS A 484 -6.97 1.60 -16.76
CA HIS A 484 -6.87 2.81 -17.60
C HIS A 484 -6.16 3.89 -16.79
N PHE A 485 -5.07 4.42 -17.35
CA PHE A 485 -4.15 5.31 -16.65
C PHE A 485 -3.85 6.55 -17.50
N GLU A 486 -3.86 7.71 -16.85
CA GLU A 486 -3.55 9.00 -17.45
C GLU A 486 -2.49 9.74 -16.62
N VAL A 487 -1.58 10.45 -17.29
CA VAL A 487 -0.70 11.45 -16.68
C VAL A 487 -1.05 12.80 -17.28
N LYS A 488 -1.14 13.84 -16.44
CA LYS A 488 -1.45 15.21 -16.84
C LYS A 488 -0.21 16.09 -16.77
N ASP A 489 -0.12 17.03 -17.71
CA ASP A 489 0.90 18.06 -17.71
C ASP A 489 0.63 19.13 -16.63
N THR A 490 1.55 20.07 -16.46
CA THR A 490 1.41 21.20 -15.53
C THR A 490 0.25 22.15 -15.85
N LYS A 491 -0.44 21.97 -16.97
CA LYS A 491 -1.62 22.72 -17.40
C LYS A 491 -2.92 21.89 -17.27
N GLY A 492 -2.83 20.69 -16.69
CA GLY A 492 -3.97 19.78 -16.49
C GLY A 492 -4.39 18.98 -17.73
N HIS A 493 -3.67 19.09 -18.86
CA HIS A 493 -3.98 18.31 -20.06
C HIS A 493 -3.37 16.92 -19.96
N VAL A 494 -4.13 15.90 -20.34
CA VAL A 494 -3.61 14.53 -20.43
C VAL A 494 -2.54 14.46 -21.51
N CYS A 495 -1.33 14.07 -21.11
CA CYS A 495 -0.12 14.09 -21.93
C CYS A 495 0.44 12.70 -22.21
N LEU A 496 0.11 11.71 -21.36
CA LEU A 496 0.36 10.29 -21.56
C LEU A 496 -0.90 9.49 -21.21
N LEU A 497 -1.18 8.45 -22.01
CA LEU A 497 -2.27 7.50 -21.81
C LEU A 497 -1.75 6.07 -21.85
N ALA A 498 -2.27 5.21 -20.98
CA ALA A 498 -2.03 3.77 -21.04
C ALA A 498 -3.26 2.96 -20.59
N ASN A 499 -3.67 2.00 -21.42
CA ASN A 499 -4.55 0.91 -21.05
C ASN A 499 -3.70 -0.37 -21.04
N MET A 500 -3.71 -1.13 -19.95
CA MET A 500 -2.97 -2.40 -19.90
C MET A 500 -3.42 -3.31 -18.76
N SER A 501 -3.32 -4.61 -19.03
CA SER A 501 -3.36 -5.67 -18.04
C SER A 501 -1.94 -6.14 -17.77
N LEU A 502 -1.49 -6.12 -16.51
CA LEU A 502 -0.16 -6.65 -16.13
C LEU A 502 -0.31 -7.70 -15.03
N GLN A 503 0.37 -8.83 -15.20
CA GLN A 503 0.58 -9.83 -14.15
C GLN A 503 2.08 -9.99 -13.90
N PHE A 504 2.48 -9.77 -12.65
CA PHE A 504 3.85 -9.89 -12.20
C PHE A 504 4.10 -11.30 -11.66
N LYS A 505 5.25 -11.87 -12.01
CA LYS A 505 5.69 -13.19 -11.58
C LYS A 505 7.10 -13.08 -11.00
N VAL A 506 7.23 -13.36 -9.71
CA VAL A 506 8.45 -13.19 -8.93
C VAL A 506 8.87 -14.52 -8.30
N ASN A 507 10.06 -14.99 -8.60
CA ASN A 507 10.66 -16.16 -7.96
C ASN A 507 11.39 -15.74 -6.67
N TYR A 508 10.98 -16.30 -5.54
CA TYR A 508 11.52 -16.00 -4.21
C TYR A 508 11.99 -17.29 -3.51
N THR A 509 12.66 -17.14 -2.37
CA THR A 509 13.15 -18.27 -1.55
C THR A 509 12.36 -18.33 -0.24
N LYS A 510 11.83 -19.50 0.09
CA LYS A 510 11.15 -19.75 1.37
C LYS A 510 12.15 -20.02 2.50
N SER A 511 11.69 -19.95 3.74
CA SER A 511 12.50 -20.23 4.94
C SER A 511 13.07 -21.66 4.97
N ASP A 512 12.42 -22.61 4.28
CA ASP A 512 12.93 -23.98 4.08
C ASP A 512 14.00 -24.10 2.96
N LYS A 513 14.50 -22.96 2.46
CA LYS A 513 15.47 -22.79 1.37
C LYS A 513 14.97 -23.24 -0.02
N LYS A 514 13.71 -23.65 -0.19
CA LYS A 514 13.15 -23.96 -1.52
C LYS A 514 12.79 -22.68 -2.27
N LYS A 515 12.87 -22.73 -3.61
CA LYS A 515 12.33 -21.67 -4.47
C LYS A 515 10.80 -21.81 -4.61
N HIS A 516 10.11 -20.69 -4.71
CA HIS A 516 8.69 -20.61 -5.01
C HIS A 516 8.40 -19.36 -5.84
N THR A 517 7.17 -19.20 -6.31
CA THR A 517 6.78 -18.09 -7.18
C THR A 517 5.59 -17.35 -6.56
N GLY A 518 5.76 -16.05 -6.32
CA GLY A 518 4.66 -15.13 -6.05
C GLY A 518 4.10 -14.61 -7.36
N ILE A 519 2.78 -14.47 -7.43
CA ILE A 519 2.06 -13.92 -8.59
C ILE A 519 1.08 -12.87 -8.07
N PHE A 520 1.07 -11.70 -8.70
CA PHE A 520 0.15 -10.61 -8.37
C PHE A 520 -0.17 -9.80 -9.63
N ASP A 521 -1.38 -9.26 -9.70
CA ASP A 521 -1.84 -8.47 -10.84
C ASP A 521 -1.78 -6.97 -10.53
N LEU A 522 -1.61 -6.14 -11.56
CA LEU A 522 -1.85 -4.70 -11.47
C LEU A 522 -3.35 -4.45 -11.27
N PRO A 523 -3.79 -3.82 -10.16
CA PRO A 523 -5.20 -3.49 -9.98
C PRO A 523 -5.60 -2.28 -10.84
N GLN A 524 -6.86 -2.24 -11.29
CA GLN A 524 -7.43 -1.09 -12.01
C GLN A 524 -7.39 0.21 -11.19
N THR A 525 -7.29 0.10 -9.87
CA THR A 525 -7.20 1.21 -8.91
C THR A 525 -5.77 1.66 -8.63
N ALA A 526 -4.77 1.20 -9.41
CA ALA A 526 -3.39 1.68 -9.26
C ALA A 526 -3.32 3.20 -9.52
N LYS A 527 -2.66 3.94 -8.63
CA LYS A 527 -2.45 5.38 -8.77
C LYS A 527 -1.44 5.61 -9.89
N ALA A 528 -1.82 6.39 -10.90
CA ALA A 528 -0.91 6.80 -11.97
C ALA A 528 -0.25 8.14 -11.65
N THR A 529 1.08 8.17 -11.70
CA THR A 529 1.90 9.38 -11.66
C THR A 529 2.94 9.33 -12.78
N GLY A 530 3.64 10.44 -13.06
CA GLY A 530 4.67 10.45 -14.09
C GLY A 530 5.00 11.86 -14.57
N PHE A 531 5.74 11.95 -15.66
CA PHE A 531 6.02 13.22 -16.34
C PHE A 531 5.99 13.05 -17.86
N CYS A 532 5.67 14.14 -18.58
CA CYS A 532 5.68 14.18 -20.04
C CYS A 532 6.65 15.26 -20.52
N GLY A 533 7.83 14.86 -21.00
CA GLY A 533 8.83 15.74 -21.59
C GLY A 533 8.77 15.78 -23.13
N SER A 534 9.65 16.58 -23.73
CA SER A 534 9.77 16.67 -25.18
C SER A 534 10.34 15.40 -25.82
N ASP A 535 11.27 14.74 -25.14
CA ASP A 535 12.08 13.63 -25.69
C ASP A 535 12.04 12.37 -24.80
N ASN A 536 11.55 12.50 -23.57
CA ASN A 536 11.37 11.44 -22.59
C ASN A 536 10.05 11.63 -21.83
N SER A 537 9.48 10.55 -21.31
CA SER A 537 8.32 10.57 -20.40
C SER A 537 8.36 9.35 -19.50
N SER A 538 7.68 9.41 -18.36
CA SER A 538 7.51 8.24 -17.48
C SER A 538 6.05 8.05 -17.07
N LEU A 539 5.72 6.78 -16.80
CA LEU A 539 4.50 6.36 -16.12
C LEU A 539 4.89 5.49 -14.93
N THR A 540 4.60 5.94 -13.72
CA THR A 540 4.69 5.16 -12.49
C THR A 540 3.28 4.77 -12.06
N LEU A 541 3.07 3.47 -11.84
CA LEU A 541 1.84 2.92 -11.29
C LEU A 541 2.10 2.37 -9.89
N THR A 542 1.41 2.96 -8.90
CA THR A 542 1.55 2.63 -7.48
C THR A 542 0.30 1.91 -6.97
N PHE A 543 0.50 0.80 -6.28
CA PHE A 543 -0.56 -0.10 -5.84
C PHE A 543 -0.17 -0.88 -4.57
N HIS A 544 -1.13 -1.66 -4.03
CA HIS A 544 -1.01 -2.31 -2.71
C HIS A 544 -0.56 -1.33 -1.60
N ASP A 545 -1.33 -0.25 -1.40
CA ASP A 545 -1.11 0.73 -0.33
C ASP A 545 0.33 1.28 -0.31
N ASP A 546 0.78 1.66 -1.51
CA ASP A 546 2.09 2.23 -1.85
C ASP A 546 3.31 1.29 -1.57
N ALA A 547 3.06 0.02 -1.26
CA ALA A 547 4.10 -1.00 -1.06
C ALA A 547 4.65 -1.60 -2.37
N PHE A 548 3.95 -1.38 -3.51
CA PHE A 548 4.26 -1.92 -4.84
C PHE A 548 4.20 -0.81 -5.88
N ASN A 549 5.28 -0.63 -6.67
CA ASN A 549 5.37 0.32 -7.78
C ASN A 549 5.90 -0.38 -9.04
N VAL A 550 5.41 0.02 -10.22
CA VAL A 550 6.09 -0.21 -11.49
C VAL A 550 6.26 1.12 -12.23
N THR A 551 7.47 1.40 -12.72
CA THR A 551 7.77 2.59 -13.53
C THR A 551 8.19 2.18 -14.93
N PHE A 552 7.61 2.82 -15.93
CA PHE A 552 7.94 2.69 -17.35
C PHE A 552 8.55 4.01 -17.83
N ASP A 553 9.78 3.99 -18.31
CA ASP A 553 10.38 5.13 -19.00
C ASP A 553 10.27 4.94 -20.51
N PHE A 554 9.84 5.99 -21.19
CA PHE A 554 9.77 6.05 -22.64
C PHE A 554 10.72 7.11 -23.18
N VAL A 555 11.40 6.79 -24.28
CA VAL A 555 12.28 7.70 -25.01
C VAL A 555 11.77 7.87 -26.43
N LYS A 556 11.99 9.07 -26.99
CA LYS A 556 11.62 9.40 -28.37
C LYS A 556 12.87 9.74 -29.19
N ASP A 557 12.98 9.16 -30.38
CA ASP A 557 14.03 9.45 -31.34
C ASP A 557 13.98 10.92 -31.80
N LYS A 558 15.15 11.53 -31.95
CA LYS A 558 15.27 12.88 -32.51
C LYS A 558 14.69 12.92 -33.92
N ALA A 559 13.85 13.93 -34.20
CA ALA A 559 13.23 14.10 -35.50
C ALA A 559 14.28 14.27 -36.61
N VAL A 560 14.27 13.38 -37.59
CA VAL A 560 15.12 13.44 -38.79
C VAL A 560 14.26 13.98 -39.94
N LYS A 561 14.77 14.94 -40.73
CA LYS A 561 14.03 15.50 -41.87
C LYS A 561 13.60 14.37 -42.83
N GLY A 562 12.29 14.19 -42.98
CA GLY A 562 11.71 13.15 -43.84
C GLY A 562 11.40 11.81 -43.18
N LYS A 563 11.54 11.68 -41.85
CA LYS A 563 11.12 10.49 -41.08
C LYS A 563 10.39 10.89 -39.80
N GLU A 564 9.28 10.22 -39.50
CA GLU A 564 8.56 10.39 -38.23
C GLU A 564 9.45 9.92 -37.07
N SER A 565 9.47 10.70 -35.98
CA SER A 565 10.10 10.27 -34.72
C SER A 565 9.35 9.07 -34.18
N ARG A 566 10.07 8.04 -33.74
CA ARG A 566 9.49 6.89 -33.03
C ARG A 566 9.77 6.99 -31.54
N PHE A 567 8.94 6.33 -30.74
CA PHE A 567 9.23 6.08 -29.34
C PHE A 567 9.45 4.60 -29.07
N ASN A 568 10.03 4.30 -27.91
CA ASN A 568 10.04 2.97 -27.31
C ASN A 568 10.06 3.09 -25.78
N MET A 569 9.75 1.99 -25.09
CA MET A 569 9.96 1.85 -23.66
C MET A 569 11.40 1.37 -23.41
N SER A 570 12.24 2.23 -22.81
CA SER A 570 13.67 1.97 -22.60
C SER A 570 13.98 1.31 -21.25
N THR A 571 13.23 1.72 -20.22
CA THR A 571 13.45 1.27 -18.84
C THR A 571 12.15 0.71 -18.29
N ILE A 572 12.27 -0.36 -17.50
CA ILE A 572 11.26 -0.73 -16.53
C ILE A 572 11.88 -0.91 -15.15
N GLU A 573 11.21 -0.41 -14.13
CA GLU A 573 11.59 -0.53 -12.73
C GLU A 573 10.41 -1.08 -11.93
N ILE A 574 10.67 -2.01 -11.00
CA ILE A 574 9.65 -2.57 -10.11
C ILE A 574 10.18 -2.50 -8.68
N LEU A 575 9.39 -1.85 -7.82
CA LEU A 575 9.51 -1.94 -6.37
C LEU A 575 8.38 -2.83 -5.86
N TYR A 576 8.66 -3.84 -5.04
CA TYR A 576 7.62 -4.65 -4.39
C TYR A 576 8.05 -5.05 -2.99
N THR A 577 7.09 -5.27 -2.11
CA THR A 577 7.32 -5.76 -0.75
C THR A 577 6.99 -7.25 -0.70
N GLU A 578 7.83 -8.07 -0.06
CA GLU A 578 7.58 -9.52 0.11
C GLU A 578 6.49 -9.81 1.16
N LEU A 579 5.28 -9.28 0.92
CA LEU A 579 4.11 -9.44 1.79
C LEU A 579 3.74 -10.93 1.95
N PRO A 580 3.52 -11.43 3.19
CA PRO A 580 3.18 -12.83 3.44
C PRO A 580 1.95 -13.36 2.69
N SER A 581 1.02 -12.49 2.31
CA SER A 581 -0.18 -12.80 1.50
C SER A 581 0.12 -13.17 0.04
N ILE A 582 1.21 -12.65 -0.53
CA ILE A 582 1.64 -12.87 -1.93
C ILE A 582 2.88 -13.80 -1.96
N PHE A 583 3.71 -13.75 -0.91
CA PHE A 583 4.97 -14.48 -0.78
C PHE A 583 4.97 -15.43 0.44
N PRO A 584 3.99 -16.34 0.58
CA PRO A 584 3.79 -17.14 1.80
C PRO A 584 5.04 -17.95 2.16
N GLY A 585 5.48 -17.82 3.41
CA GLY A 585 6.66 -18.50 3.95
C GLY A 585 8.00 -18.06 3.34
N THR A 586 8.09 -16.85 2.79
CA THR A 586 9.38 -16.26 2.38
C THR A 586 10.39 -16.24 3.54
N LYS A 587 11.68 -16.37 3.20
CA LYS A 587 12.79 -16.18 4.14
C LYS A 587 12.99 -14.71 4.58
N SER A 588 12.28 -13.77 3.96
CA SER A 588 12.42 -12.33 4.17
C SER A 588 11.04 -11.65 4.10
N PRO A 589 10.13 -11.93 5.05
CA PRO A 589 8.82 -11.29 5.09
C PRO A 589 8.98 -9.76 5.15
N ASP A 590 8.11 -9.06 4.43
CA ASP A 590 8.03 -7.60 4.39
C ASP A 590 9.29 -6.88 3.88
N ALA A 591 10.25 -7.64 3.34
CA ALA A 591 11.43 -7.08 2.69
C ALA A 591 11.04 -6.38 1.39
N ARG A 592 11.40 -5.09 1.28
CA ARG A 592 11.31 -4.35 0.02
C ARG A 592 12.37 -4.84 -0.97
N ARG A 593 11.96 -4.98 -2.22
CA ARG A 593 12.77 -5.44 -3.35
C ARG A 593 12.63 -4.46 -4.49
N HIS A 594 13.77 -4.06 -5.05
CA HIS A 594 13.86 -3.21 -6.23
C HIS A 594 14.56 -4.01 -7.33
N VAL A 595 13.93 -4.10 -8.50
CA VAL A 595 14.52 -4.66 -9.72
C VAL A 595 14.32 -3.70 -10.90
N ARG A 596 15.32 -3.58 -11.77
CA ARG A 596 15.31 -2.67 -12.92
C ARG A 596 15.92 -3.34 -14.15
N SER A 597 15.38 -3.01 -15.33
CA SER A 597 15.97 -3.35 -16.63
C SER A 597 15.96 -2.11 -17.53
N SER A 598 17.10 -1.78 -18.12
CA SER A 598 17.33 -0.58 -18.95
C SER A 598 17.84 -0.91 -20.36
N THR A 599 17.64 -2.16 -20.80
CA THR A 599 18.05 -2.67 -22.11
C THR A 599 16.85 -3.05 -22.98
N LEU A 600 15.66 -2.58 -22.61
CA LEU A 600 14.43 -2.86 -23.33
C LEU A 600 14.26 -1.87 -24.49
N ASN A 601 13.64 -2.35 -25.57
CA ASN A 601 13.22 -1.54 -26.70
C ASN A 601 11.92 -2.18 -27.22
N ILE A 602 10.88 -2.08 -26.39
CA ILE A 602 9.57 -2.70 -26.62
C ILE A 602 8.48 -1.62 -26.63
N PHE A 603 7.26 -2.01 -27.03
CA PHE A 603 6.12 -1.09 -27.16
C PHE A 603 6.42 0.13 -28.04
N SER A 604 7.10 -0.07 -29.17
CA SER A 604 7.49 1.00 -30.08
C SER A 604 6.39 1.33 -31.09
N ALA A 605 6.11 2.62 -31.27
CA ALA A 605 5.31 3.15 -32.38
C ALA A 605 5.83 4.53 -32.82
N ASP A 606 5.29 5.07 -33.92
CA ASP A 606 5.51 6.47 -34.29
C ASP A 606 4.93 7.43 -33.23
N ALA A 607 5.61 8.55 -32.98
CA ALA A 607 5.39 9.41 -31.81
C ALA A 607 4.14 10.29 -31.84
N ASP A 608 3.35 10.22 -32.91
CA ASP A 608 2.01 10.79 -33.00
C ASP A 608 0.89 9.73 -32.95
N LYS A 609 1.25 8.44 -32.84
CA LYS A 609 0.37 7.26 -32.78
C LYS A 609 0.39 6.64 -31.38
N SER A 610 -0.57 5.74 -31.10
CA SER A 610 -0.50 4.87 -29.92
C SER A 610 0.04 3.49 -30.32
N TYR A 611 0.90 2.88 -29.52
CA TYR A 611 1.18 1.45 -29.66
C TYR A 611 -0.03 0.64 -29.18
N ARG A 612 -0.41 -0.46 -29.87
CA ARG A 612 -1.46 -1.39 -29.44
C ARG A 612 -1.06 -2.86 -29.63
N CYS A 613 -1.29 -3.68 -28.62
CA CYS A 613 -1.13 -5.12 -28.67
C CYS A 613 -2.21 -5.80 -27.81
N ARG A 614 -3.04 -6.65 -28.42
CA ARG A 614 -4.03 -7.47 -27.70
C ARG A 614 -3.40 -8.77 -27.19
N ALA A 615 -2.45 -9.32 -27.94
CA ALA A 615 -1.71 -10.52 -27.58
C ALA A 615 -0.89 -10.38 -26.29
N ASP A 616 -0.64 -11.52 -25.65
CA ASP A 616 0.20 -11.66 -24.46
C ASP A 616 1.68 -11.43 -24.78
N VAL A 617 2.29 -10.42 -24.13
CA VAL A 617 3.71 -10.07 -24.25
C VAL A 617 4.43 -10.40 -22.95
N TYR A 618 5.44 -11.26 -23.02
CA TYR A 618 6.29 -11.63 -21.87
C TYR A 618 7.51 -10.71 -21.77
N ILE A 619 7.59 -9.93 -20.69
CA ILE A 619 8.70 -9.02 -20.38
C ILE A 619 9.59 -9.67 -19.31
N ALA A 620 10.83 -10.02 -19.67
CA ALA A 620 11.84 -10.44 -18.71
C ALA A 620 12.54 -9.20 -18.12
N VAL A 621 12.31 -8.93 -16.83
CA VAL A 621 12.93 -7.79 -16.12
C VAL A 621 14.24 -8.24 -15.47
N THR A 622 14.23 -9.40 -14.80
CA THR A 622 15.44 -10.09 -14.34
C THR A 622 15.29 -11.61 -14.48
N LYS A 623 16.32 -12.37 -14.11
CA LYS A 623 16.26 -13.85 -14.05
C LYS A 623 15.18 -14.40 -13.10
N ASP A 624 14.79 -13.63 -12.08
CA ASP A 624 13.82 -14.05 -11.06
C ASP A 624 12.51 -13.23 -11.13
N VAL A 625 12.41 -12.17 -11.97
CA VAL A 625 11.21 -11.33 -12.11
C VAL A 625 10.82 -11.13 -13.57
N SER A 626 9.57 -11.43 -13.90
CA SER A 626 8.97 -11.28 -15.22
C SER A 626 7.56 -10.70 -15.13
N ILE A 627 7.13 -9.99 -16.18
CA ILE A 627 5.75 -9.48 -16.33
C ILE A 627 5.12 -10.15 -17.55
N LEU A 628 3.87 -10.56 -17.41
CA LEU A 628 2.96 -10.83 -18.52
C LEU A 628 2.11 -9.57 -18.75
N ALA A 629 2.29 -8.91 -19.89
CA ALA A 629 1.53 -7.73 -20.28
C ALA A 629 0.56 -8.11 -21.41
N SER A 630 -0.73 -7.81 -21.25
CA SER A 630 -1.76 -8.07 -22.26
C SER A 630 -2.70 -6.87 -22.40
N HIS A 631 -3.47 -6.84 -23.49
CA HIS A 631 -4.41 -5.76 -23.79
C HIS A 631 -3.78 -4.34 -23.67
N VAL A 632 -2.52 -4.22 -24.12
CA VAL A 632 -1.73 -3.00 -24.03
C VAL A 632 -2.15 -2.03 -25.14
N GLN A 633 -2.53 -0.82 -24.76
CA GLN A 633 -2.56 0.33 -25.66
C GLN A 633 -1.95 1.52 -24.94
N LEU A 634 -0.83 2.06 -25.42
CA LEU A 634 -0.12 3.15 -24.76
C LEU A 634 0.34 4.23 -25.74
N GLN A 635 0.34 5.47 -25.25
CA GLN A 635 0.78 6.64 -25.98
C GLN A 635 1.51 7.60 -25.03
N PRO A 636 2.86 7.55 -24.99
CA PRO A 636 3.68 8.35 -24.08
C PRO A 636 3.95 9.78 -24.59
N PHE A 637 3.68 10.05 -25.87
CA PHE A 637 3.92 11.35 -26.48
C PHE A 637 2.74 11.77 -27.38
N GLY A 638 2.58 13.08 -27.55
CA GLY A 638 1.70 13.63 -28.59
C GLY A 638 0.21 13.34 -28.41
N VAL A 639 -0.25 13.03 -27.19
CA VAL A 639 -1.69 12.84 -26.88
C VAL A 639 -2.46 14.12 -27.25
N LYS A 640 -3.60 13.96 -27.93
CA LYS A 640 -4.45 15.07 -28.40
C LYS A 640 -5.85 14.90 -27.82
N SER A 641 -6.39 15.97 -27.23
CA SER A 641 -7.76 15.98 -26.65
C SER A 641 -8.04 14.87 -25.62
N GLY A 642 -7.02 14.40 -24.89
CA GLY A 642 -7.15 13.33 -23.90
C GLY A 642 -7.59 11.99 -24.47
N LYS A 643 -7.26 11.68 -25.73
CA LYS A 643 -7.59 10.42 -26.39
C LYS A 643 -6.39 9.84 -27.12
N PHE A 644 -6.38 8.52 -27.27
CA PHE A 644 -5.42 7.84 -28.14
C PHE A 644 -5.57 8.31 -29.59
N SER A 645 -4.43 8.49 -30.25
CA SER A 645 -4.30 8.61 -31.70
C SER A 645 -4.65 7.28 -32.41
N SER A 646 -4.50 7.25 -33.73
CA SER A 646 -4.48 5.99 -34.49
C SER A 646 -3.43 5.01 -33.93
N ALA A 647 -3.78 3.73 -33.88
CA ALA A 647 -2.92 2.70 -33.31
C ALA A 647 -1.97 2.08 -34.34
N GLU A 648 -0.71 1.89 -33.95
CA GLU A 648 0.23 0.97 -34.59
C GLU A 648 0.13 -0.38 -33.87
N GLU A 649 -0.28 -1.44 -34.58
CA GLU A 649 -0.47 -2.76 -33.99
C GLU A 649 0.83 -3.56 -33.93
N CYS A 650 0.99 -4.35 -32.86
CA CYS A 650 2.14 -5.24 -32.68
C CYS A 650 2.17 -6.40 -33.69
N SER A 651 3.36 -6.98 -33.88
CA SER A 651 3.57 -8.17 -34.71
C SER A 651 2.80 -9.40 -34.22
N GLU A 652 2.60 -9.49 -32.90
CA GLU A 652 2.01 -10.61 -32.18
C GLU A 652 0.51 -10.74 -32.49
N ASP A 653 -0.19 -9.60 -32.64
CA ASP A 653 -1.60 -9.53 -33.06
C ASP A 653 -1.83 -10.05 -34.49
N SER A 654 -0.81 -10.00 -35.35
CA SER A 654 -0.93 -10.43 -36.77
C SER A 654 -0.98 -11.95 -36.95
N GLY A 655 -0.64 -12.71 -35.90
CA GLY A 655 -0.66 -14.17 -35.88
C GLY A 655 0.45 -14.82 -36.71
N SER A 656 0.85 -16.03 -36.29
CA SER A 656 1.93 -16.83 -36.89
C SER A 656 1.64 -17.38 -38.30
N ASN A 657 0.64 -16.86 -39.00
CA ASN A 657 0.16 -17.36 -40.29
C ASN A 657 0.88 -16.77 -41.52
N GLN A 658 1.61 -15.66 -41.40
CA GLN A 658 2.36 -15.14 -42.56
C GLN A 658 3.46 -16.12 -43.05
N VAL A 659 4.19 -16.78 -42.14
CA VAL A 659 5.27 -17.70 -42.54
C VAL A 659 4.72 -18.96 -43.24
N PRO A 660 3.71 -19.68 -42.71
CA PRO A 660 3.06 -20.80 -43.43
C PRO A 660 2.41 -20.38 -44.74
N VAL A 661 1.79 -19.20 -44.83
CA VAL A 661 1.16 -18.71 -46.07
C VAL A 661 2.21 -18.36 -47.13
N ILE A 662 3.31 -17.69 -46.77
CA ILE A 662 4.41 -17.39 -47.71
C ILE A 662 5.05 -18.70 -48.21
N ILE A 663 5.33 -19.65 -47.32
CA ILE A 663 5.84 -20.98 -47.70
C ILE A 663 4.82 -21.71 -48.60
N GLY A 664 3.53 -21.69 -48.27
CA GLY A 664 2.47 -22.31 -49.06
C GLY A 664 2.33 -21.71 -50.47
N VAL A 665 2.46 -20.38 -50.60
CA VAL A 665 2.44 -19.70 -51.91
C VAL A 665 3.70 -20.04 -52.71
N VAL A 666 4.89 -20.00 -52.11
CA VAL A 666 6.15 -20.35 -52.79
C VAL A 666 6.14 -21.81 -53.27
N VAL A 667 5.73 -22.76 -52.42
CA VAL A 667 5.61 -24.18 -52.78
C VAL A 667 4.51 -24.37 -53.84
N GLY A 668 3.36 -23.71 -53.71
CA GLY A 668 2.27 -23.78 -54.69
C GLY A 668 2.69 -23.30 -56.09
N VAL A 669 3.34 -22.14 -56.17
CA VAL A 669 3.90 -21.60 -57.42
C VAL A 669 4.96 -22.55 -58.00
N PHE A 670 5.82 -23.12 -57.17
CA PHE A 670 6.85 -24.07 -57.62
C PHE A 670 6.24 -25.35 -58.20
N VAL A 671 5.23 -25.93 -57.54
CA VAL A 671 4.51 -27.12 -58.03
C VAL A 671 3.81 -26.82 -59.37
N VAL A 672 3.13 -25.67 -59.50
CA VAL A 672 2.49 -25.27 -60.76
C VAL A 672 3.52 -25.09 -61.87
N ALA A 673 4.67 -24.46 -61.60
CA ALA A 673 5.74 -24.29 -62.57
C ALA A 673 6.30 -25.63 -63.06
N VAL A 674 6.58 -26.56 -62.14
CA VAL A 674 7.03 -27.93 -62.48
C VAL A 674 5.98 -28.67 -63.30
N PHE A 675 4.69 -28.54 -62.97
CA PHE A 675 3.60 -29.19 -63.70
C PHE A 675 3.43 -28.64 -65.13
N VAL A 676 3.55 -27.32 -65.31
CA VAL A 676 3.55 -26.68 -66.64
C VAL A 676 4.75 -27.13 -67.45
N VAL A 677 5.96 -27.15 -66.87
CA VAL A 677 7.17 -27.68 -67.54
C VAL A 677 7.00 -29.15 -67.91
N TYR A 678 6.45 -29.99 -67.03
CA TYR A 678 6.16 -31.39 -67.32
C TYR A 678 5.18 -31.54 -68.49
N ILE A 679 4.08 -30.78 -68.53
CA ILE A 679 3.12 -30.79 -69.65
C ILE A 679 3.80 -30.36 -70.95
N VAL A 680 4.63 -29.30 -70.93
CA VAL A 680 5.34 -28.83 -72.13
C VAL A 680 6.36 -29.87 -72.62
N VAL A 681 7.14 -30.47 -71.71
CA VAL A 681 8.11 -31.52 -72.05
C VAL A 681 7.41 -32.78 -72.54
N ASN A 682 6.29 -33.19 -71.94
CA ASN A 682 5.55 -34.37 -72.37
C ASN A 682 4.87 -34.13 -73.73
N LYS A 683 4.29 -32.94 -73.96
CA LYS A 683 3.79 -32.55 -75.30
C LYS A 683 4.90 -32.50 -76.35
N ARG A 684 6.12 -32.07 -76.00
CA ARG A 684 7.28 -32.15 -76.89
C ARG A 684 7.68 -33.61 -77.15
N LYS A 685 7.77 -34.47 -76.13
CA LYS A 685 8.05 -35.91 -76.29
C LYS A 685 7.01 -36.64 -77.15
N VAL A 686 5.71 -36.34 -76.98
CA VAL A 686 4.64 -36.90 -77.83
C VAL A 686 4.76 -36.38 -79.26
N LYS A 687 5.13 -35.10 -79.45
CA LYS A 687 5.36 -34.53 -80.78
C LYS A 687 6.60 -35.14 -81.45
N ASP A 688 7.68 -35.38 -80.71
CA ASP A 688 8.90 -36.05 -81.18
C ASP A 688 8.68 -37.55 -81.43
N GLN A 689 7.84 -38.23 -80.64
CA GLN A 689 7.43 -39.62 -80.92
C GLN A 689 6.55 -39.71 -82.17
N MET A 690 5.59 -38.80 -82.35
CA MET A 690 4.83 -38.74 -83.61
C MET A 690 5.73 -38.43 -84.80
N LEU A 691 6.71 -37.53 -84.65
CA LEU A 691 7.69 -37.25 -85.72
C LEU A 691 8.54 -38.48 -86.06
N ARG A 692 8.94 -39.27 -85.06
CA ARG A 692 9.64 -40.57 -85.22
C ARG A 692 8.75 -41.73 -85.67
N THR A 693 7.44 -41.54 -85.78
CA THR A 693 6.50 -42.51 -86.36
C THR A 693 6.10 -42.10 -87.79
N LEU A 694 6.58 -40.95 -88.26
CA LEU A 694 6.38 -40.38 -89.60
C LEU A 694 7.69 -40.33 -90.42
N THR A 695 8.77 -40.91 -89.87
CA THR A 695 10.05 -41.23 -90.52
C THR A 695 10.27 -42.73 -90.47
#